data_AF-A0A9D5VPR1-F1
#
_entry.id   AF-A0A9D5VPR1-F1
#
_cell.length_a   1.000
_cell.length_b   1.000
_cell.length_c   1.000
_cell.angle_alpha   90.00
_cell.angle_beta   90.00
_cell.angle_gamma   90.00
#
_symmetry.space_group_name_H-M   'P 1'
#
loop_
_entity.id
_entity.type
_entity.pdbx_description
1 polymer ?
#
loop_
_entity_poly.entity_id
_entity_poly.type
_entity_poly.pdbx_seq_one_letter_code
_entity_poly.pdbx_strand_id
1 'polypeptide(L)'
;MNKKKGFILLLITGVSVIIILILMQQFPLKTKAYYIAVVGPMGGEDKDSGKSMKRGIQLCLDNAKKEGRLKGKKIELLFLNDQNDRRTALKVASQITDNERILLVLGHYYSLTSEIAATMYKKSGIPAITASATSDTLTLGNESYFRLIPANHSMAAFIANYISKILKQNKVSIIYDKDEYGSSLNRDFQLKGKELGIEILNQWSFDRENKDVQRELRNIIADIRTIKEPGILFFATHAQEAVQILSSLKYRGTDYTVIGPDSFCSQLFINLFNSYPSEKQSKGYYTNGIYAMSPYLSDLGGKETRQFVSNFEKIYYEKPSWVAICYYDAMLVAINALEKIDTSEGVDARDIRRTLRDRLAGFNSNDTAIEGISGKLFFDRNGNMKRQLNMGLYQNQILMPFFTQYMPIEKSKGKTNEQVLSIDNQLLTDTQIIYAGFDLIEISNLNIKEQTYTLDFYLWFRFQGEFDPENIYFTDAVVPINLGKPILEETAENIKTVTYRIKGNFRGNFNLKSYPFDSQSLQMRFYNKINNRAKLIYIPDILSSYDPVTAQGFKIDKLSYYEDIKNVKISNKIKLPYSQFNAEIILRRADINIALKIVLPIIGLLGILCFVYYSIPSKYLIIRIASFLTIIFANIIYHEKMLANFSGKKPNIEYAFFALYALITLAVIISLSSYIISKNEK
;
A
#
# COMPACT_ATOMS: atom_id res chain seq x y z
N MET A 1 37.70 29.64 -55.93
CA MET A 1 37.11 28.36 -55.48
C MET A 1 35.74 28.63 -54.88
N ASN A 2 34.67 28.10 -55.49
CA ASN A 2 33.30 28.60 -55.32
C ASN A 2 32.72 28.41 -53.91
N LYS A 3 32.34 29.50 -53.24
CA LYS A 3 31.66 29.53 -51.92
C LYS A 3 30.46 28.57 -51.82
N LYS A 4 29.76 28.31 -52.95
CA LYS A 4 28.68 27.32 -53.04
C LYS A 4 29.12 25.88 -52.78
N LYS A 5 30.34 25.48 -53.21
CA LYS A 5 30.86 24.11 -52.96
C LYS A 5 31.23 23.89 -51.50
N GLY A 6 31.74 24.93 -50.82
CA GLY A 6 32.06 24.88 -49.39
C GLY A 6 30.81 24.73 -48.51
N PHE A 7 29.73 25.44 -48.84
CA PHE A 7 28.47 25.35 -48.10
C PHE A 7 27.78 23.98 -48.24
N ILE A 8 27.80 23.39 -49.45
CA ILE A 8 27.25 22.06 -49.69
C ILE A 8 28.04 20.99 -48.93
N LEU A 9 29.37 21.09 -48.88
CA LEU A 9 30.22 20.16 -48.12
C LEU A 9 29.98 20.24 -46.60
N LEU A 10 29.73 21.45 -46.07
CA LEU A 10 29.39 21.69 -44.66
C LEU A 10 28.00 21.12 -44.31
N LEU A 11 27.05 21.21 -45.23
CA LEU A 11 25.71 20.69 -45.04
C LEU A 11 25.69 19.15 -45.10
N ILE A 12 26.45 18.55 -46.01
CA ILE A 12 26.61 17.10 -46.11
C ILE A 12 27.31 16.57 -44.85
N THR A 13 28.41 17.19 -44.40
CA THR A 13 29.10 16.76 -43.18
C THR A 13 28.25 16.91 -41.92
N GLY A 14 27.47 18.01 -41.80
CA GLY A 14 26.52 18.19 -40.70
C GLY A 14 25.42 17.12 -40.68
N VAL A 15 24.84 16.80 -41.84
CA VAL A 15 23.83 15.74 -41.98
C VAL A 15 24.42 14.36 -41.71
N SER A 16 25.65 14.08 -42.17
CA SER A 16 26.35 12.83 -41.88
C SER A 16 26.66 12.65 -40.40
N VAL A 17 27.06 13.70 -39.68
CA VAL A 17 27.30 13.66 -38.23
C VAL A 17 26.00 13.43 -37.46
N ILE A 18 24.89 14.06 -37.88
CA ILE A 18 23.56 13.82 -37.29
C ILE A 18 23.10 12.38 -37.54
N ILE A 19 23.30 11.85 -38.75
CA ILE A 19 22.98 10.45 -39.07
C ILE A 19 23.84 9.48 -38.27
N ILE A 20 25.14 9.76 -38.10
CA ILE A 20 26.04 8.95 -37.25
C ILE A 20 25.62 9.03 -35.77
N LEU A 21 25.23 10.19 -35.25
CA LEU A 21 24.72 10.34 -33.88
C LEU A 21 23.39 9.58 -33.68
N ILE A 22 22.50 9.60 -34.67
CA ILE A 22 21.24 8.84 -34.67
C ILE A 22 21.53 7.33 -34.77
N LEU A 23 22.47 6.90 -35.61
CA LEU A 23 22.89 5.50 -35.74
C LEU A 23 23.64 5.00 -34.50
N MET A 24 24.43 5.85 -33.84
CA MET A 24 25.08 5.54 -32.56
C MET A 24 24.09 5.46 -31.39
N GLN A 25 22.94 6.14 -31.47
CA GLN A 25 21.81 5.90 -30.55
C GLN A 25 21.06 4.59 -30.84
N GLN A 26 21.25 3.98 -32.02
CA GLN A 26 20.57 2.75 -32.44
C GLN A 26 21.42 1.47 -32.31
N PHE A 27 22.68 1.55 -31.85
CA PHE A 27 23.38 0.36 -31.38
C PHE A 27 22.98 0.10 -29.93
N PRO A 28 22.08 -0.87 -29.64
CA PRO A 28 21.88 -1.29 -28.27
C PRO A 28 23.21 -1.85 -27.77
N LEU A 29 23.84 -1.16 -26.81
CA LEU A 29 24.78 -1.81 -25.91
C LEU A 29 24.11 -3.13 -25.48
N LYS A 30 24.74 -4.27 -25.74
CA LYS A 30 24.29 -5.58 -25.26
C LYS A 30 24.28 -5.53 -23.74
N THR A 31 23.19 -5.05 -23.17
CA THR A 31 23.01 -4.95 -21.72
C THR A 31 22.76 -6.37 -21.22
N LYS A 32 23.75 -6.93 -20.51
CA LYS A 32 23.65 -8.23 -19.86
C LYS A 32 22.44 -8.21 -18.92
N ALA A 33 21.48 -9.10 -19.14
CA ALA A 33 20.31 -9.23 -18.29
C ALA A 33 20.67 -9.99 -17.00
N TYR A 34 20.27 -9.46 -15.86
CA TYR A 34 20.36 -10.12 -14.55
C TYR A 34 19.11 -10.94 -14.32
N TYR A 35 19.28 -12.23 -14.04
CA TYR A 35 18.13 -13.10 -13.78
C TYR A 35 17.94 -13.26 -12.29
N ILE A 36 16.71 -12.99 -11.85
CA ILE A 36 16.23 -13.34 -10.53
C ILE A 36 15.24 -14.49 -10.72
N ALA A 37 15.51 -15.62 -10.11
CA ALA A 37 14.55 -16.72 -10.09
C ALA A 37 13.47 -16.41 -9.06
N VAL A 38 12.21 -16.60 -9.44
CA VAL A 38 11.06 -16.49 -8.54
C VAL A 38 10.41 -17.86 -8.47
N VAL A 39 10.42 -18.47 -7.30
CA VAL A 39 10.03 -19.88 -7.14
C VAL A 39 8.90 -20.03 -6.13
N GLY A 40 7.90 -20.84 -6.48
CA GLY A 40 6.71 -21.10 -5.68
C GLY A 40 5.65 -21.82 -6.51
N PRO A 41 4.40 -21.93 -6.01
CA PRO A 41 3.33 -22.65 -6.67
C PRO A 41 2.76 -21.81 -7.82
N MET A 42 3.45 -21.79 -8.96
CA MET A 42 3.07 -20.97 -10.11
C MET A 42 1.88 -21.53 -10.91
N GLY A 43 1.34 -22.69 -10.51
CA GLY A 43 0.18 -23.37 -11.08
C GLY A 43 -0.39 -24.40 -10.09
N GLY A 44 -1.38 -25.18 -10.50
CA GLY A 44 -2.03 -26.18 -9.64
C GLY A 44 -3.02 -25.57 -8.63
N GLU A 45 -3.25 -26.28 -7.53
CA GLU A 45 -4.23 -25.93 -6.48
C GLU A 45 -3.80 -24.68 -5.68
N ASP A 46 -2.50 -24.51 -5.44
CA ASP A 46 -1.92 -23.39 -4.68
C ASP A 46 -1.58 -22.15 -5.55
N LYS A 47 -2.06 -22.10 -6.81
CA LYS A 47 -1.67 -21.07 -7.79
C LYS A 47 -1.94 -19.63 -7.35
N ASP A 48 -2.92 -19.40 -6.47
CA ASP A 48 -3.28 -18.06 -6.00
C ASP A 48 -2.20 -17.46 -5.09
N SER A 49 -1.46 -18.30 -4.37
CA SER A 49 -0.26 -17.90 -3.63
C SER A 49 0.85 -17.47 -4.58
N GLY A 50 1.16 -18.29 -5.60
CA GLY A 50 2.14 -17.92 -6.62
C GLY A 50 1.74 -16.66 -7.41
N LYS A 51 0.46 -16.49 -7.73
CA LYS A 51 -0.09 -15.28 -8.35
C LYS A 51 0.15 -14.03 -7.49
N SER A 52 -0.03 -14.14 -6.17
CA SER A 52 0.25 -13.05 -5.23
C SER A 52 1.75 -12.68 -5.22
N MET A 53 2.64 -13.68 -5.17
CA MET A 53 4.09 -13.48 -5.27
C MET A 53 4.47 -12.73 -6.55
N LYS A 54 4.02 -13.24 -7.71
CA LYS A 54 4.31 -12.66 -9.02
C LYS A 54 3.90 -11.20 -9.10
N ARG A 55 2.69 -10.87 -8.66
CA ARG A 55 2.15 -9.50 -8.73
C ARG A 55 2.90 -8.53 -7.83
N GLY A 56 3.23 -8.94 -6.59
CA GLY A 56 4.05 -8.13 -5.68
C GLY A 56 5.42 -7.79 -6.28
N ILE A 57 6.13 -8.81 -6.76
CA ILE A 57 7.46 -8.67 -7.36
C ILE A 57 7.40 -7.82 -8.63
N GLN A 58 6.46 -8.12 -9.53
CA GLN A 58 6.34 -7.42 -10.81
C GLN A 58 6.01 -5.95 -10.59
N LEU A 59 5.09 -5.62 -9.68
CA LEU A 59 4.74 -4.24 -9.36
C LEU A 59 5.94 -3.45 -8.83
N CYS A 60 6.78 -4.07 -7.98
CA CYS A 60 8.02 -3.45 -7.50
C CYS A 60 8.99 -3.17 -8.65
N LEU A 61 9.23 -4.18 -9.51
CA LEU A 61 10.12 -4.04 -10.65
C LEU A 61 9.63 -2.97 -11.63
N ASP A 62 8.32 -2.90 -11.89
CA ASP A 62 7.72 -1.92 -12.78
C ASP A 62 7.83 -0.50 -12.21
N ASN A 63 7.64 -0.33 -10.91
CA ASN A 63 7.86 0.96 -10.24
C ASN A 63 9.33 1.37 -10.33
N ALA A 64 10.27 0.48 -10.01
CA ALA A 64 11.70 0.76 -10.10
C ALA A 64 12.15 1.12 -11.54
N LYS A 65 11.56 0.48 -12.57
CA LYS A 65 11.78 0.84 -13.98
C LYS A 65 11.28 2.25 -14.29
N LYS A 66 10.07 2.60 -13.86
CA LYS A 66 9.48 3.94 -14.06
C LYS A 66 10.26 5.04 -13.33
N GLU A 67 10.80 4.73 -12.16
CA GLU A 67 11.62 5.64 -11.34
C GLU A 67 13.08 5.75 -11.83
N GLY A 68 13.48 4.97 -12.84
CA GLY A 68 14.86 4.97 -13.36
C GLY A 68 15.90 4.38 -12.40
N ARG A 69 15.46 3.68 -11.34
CA ARG A 69 16.33 3.16 -10.27
C ARG A 69 17.32 2.08 -10.73
N LEU A 70 17.01 1.42 -11.84
CA LEU A 70 17.86 0.36 -12.38
C LEU A 70 19.14 0.87 -13.06
N LYS A 71 19.31 2.19 -13.28
CA LYS A 71 20.52 2.80 -13.89
C LYS A 71 20.99 2.09 -15.18
N GLY A 72 20.04 1.69 -16.03
CA GLY A 72 20.32 0.97 -17.28
C GLY A 72 20.53 -0.54 -17.15
N LYS A 73 20.53 -1.10 -15.93
CA LYS A 73 20.56 -2.55 -15.69
C LYS A 73 19.24 -3.19 -16.10
N LYS A 74 19.31 -4.27 -16.88
CA LYS A 74 18.13 -5.06 -17.27
C LYS A 74 17.93 -6.20 -16.27
N ILE A 75 16.84 -6.17 -15.49
CA ILE A 75 16.45 -7.28 -14.61
C ILE A 75 15.35 -8.08 -15.31
N GLU A 76 15.57 -9.40 -15.41
CA GLU A 76 14.63 -10.39 -15.94
C GLU A 76 14.21 -11.34 -14.82
N LEU A 77 12.91 -11.63 -14.75
CA LEU A 77 12.34 -12.54 -13.76
C LEU A 77 12.13 -13.91 -14.40
N LEU A 78 12.65 -14.96 -13.78
CA LEU A 78 12.42 -16.34 -14.18
C LEU A 78 11.44 -17.00 -13.19
N PHE A 79 10.18 -17.11 -13.58
CA PHE A 79 9.15 -17.74 -12.75
C PHE A 79 9.19 -19.26 -12.90
N LEU A 80 9.43 -19.99 -11.81
CA LEU A 80 9.55 -21.45 -11.79
C LEU A 80 8.52 -22.05 -10.83
N ASN A 81 7.85 -23.11 -11.30
CA ASN A 81 6.80 -23.79 -10.55
C ASN A 81 7.38 -24.96 -9.75
N ASP A 82 7.42 -24.84 -8.43
CA ASP A 82 7.79 -25.96 -7.55
C ASP A 82 6.58 -26.80 -7.09
N GLN A 83 5.36 -26.36 -7.45
CA GLN A 83 4.09 -26.99 -7.06
C GLN A 83 3.92 -27.16 -5.54
N ASN A 84 4.70 -26.45 -4.72
CA ASN A 84 4.80 -26.70 -3.30
C ASN A 84 5.17 -28.15 -2.91
N ASP A 85 5.77 -28.90 -3.84
CA ASP A 85 6.16 -30.31 -3.68
C ASP A 85 7.67 -30.43 -3.48
N ARG A 86 8.11 -31.22 -2.49
CA ARG A 86 9.53 -31.39 -2.15
C ARG A 86 10.36 -31.85 -3.33
N ARG A 87 9.86 -32.83 -4.08
CA ARG A 87 10.60 -33.45 -5.19
C ARG A 87 10.73 -32.49 -6.37
N THR A 88 9.68 -31.75 -6.67
CA THR A 88 9.66 -30.76 -7.74
C THR A 88 10.53 -29.55 -7.38
N ALA A 89 10.48 -29.09 -6.12
CA ALA A 89 11.38 -28.06 -5.61
C ALA A 89 12.86 -28.42 -5.76
N LEU A 90 13.25 -29.66 -5.46
CA LEU A 90 14.63 -30.13 -5.66
C LEU A 90 15.06 -30.05 -7.14
N LYS A 91 14.19 -30.44 -8.07
CA LYS A 91 14.48 -30.34 -9.51
C LYS A 91 14.63 -28.89 -9.96
N VAL A 92 13.74 -28.01 -9.49
CA VAL A 92 13.79 -26.57 -9.79
C VAL A 92 15.06 -25.94 -9.20
N ALA A 93 15.44 -26.30 -7.98
CA ALA A 93 16.68 -25.83 -7.37
C ALA A 93 17.91 -26.27 -8.17
N SER A 94 17.97 -27.52 -8.65
CA SER A 94 19.03 -27.98 -9.56
C SER A 94 19.10 -27.16 -10.85
N GLN A 95 17.95 -26.92 -11.50
CA GLN A 95 17.90 -26.08 -12.71
C GLN A 95 18.42 -24.65 -12.46
N ILE A 96 18.18 -24.12 -11.25
CA ILE A 96 18.66 -22.81 -10.85
C ILE A 96 20.18 -22.82 -10.62
N THR A 97 20.70 -23.83 -9.92
CA THR A 97 22.13 -23.93 -9.64
C THR A 97 22.96 -24.15 -10.90
N ASP A 98 22.40 -24.84 -11.89
CA ASP A 98 23.04 -25.13 -13.18
C ASP A 98 23.04 -23.92 -14.13
N ASN A 99 22.29 -22.86 -13.81
CA ASN A 99 22.17 -21.65 -14.63
C ASN A 99 22.95 -20.48 -14.01
N GLU A 100 24.17 -20.24 -14.51
CA GLU A 100 25.07 -19.18 -14.04
C GLU A 100 24.50 -17.76 -14.17
N ARG A 101 23.48 -17.54 -15.01
CA ARG A 101 22.85 -16.22 -15.18
C ARG A 101 21.96 -15.82 -14.00
N ILE A 102 21.54 -16.78 -13.18
CA ILE A 102 20.71 -16.51 -12.01
C ILE A 102 21.59 -16.01 -10.88
N LEU A 103 21.27 -14.83 -10.36
CA LEU A 103 22.06 -14.18 -9.32
C LEU A 103 21.43 -14.24 -7.94
N LEU A 104 20.11 -14.39 -7.88
CA LEU A 104 19.31 -14.34 -6.66
C LEU A 104 18.05 -15.18 -6.86
N VAL A 105 17.56 -15.77 -5.76
CA VAL A 105 16.26 -16.43 -5.70
C VAL A 105 15.31 -15.63 -4.80
N LEU A 106 14.08 -15.43 -5.25
CA LEU A 106 12.94 -14.99 -4.44
C LEU A 106 11.99 -16.17 -4.27
N GLY A 107 11.77 -16.61 -3.03
CA GLY A 107 11.07 -17.86 -2.72
C GLY A 107 11.99 -18.86 -2.01
N HIS A 108 11.59 -20.12 -1.82
CA HIS A 108 10.34 -20.72 -2.24
C HIS A 108 9.15 -20.29 -1.35
N TYR A 109 7.93 -20.74 -1.68
CA TYR A 109 6.74 -20.34 -0.94
C TYR A 109 6.61 -21.05 0.42
N TYR A 110 6.59 -22.40 0.42
CA TYR A 110 6.53 -23.20 1.65
C TYR A 110 7.89 -23.44 2.29
N SER A 111 7.89 -23.64 3.61
CA SER A 111 9.07 -24.01 4.38
C SER A 111 9.73 -25.29 3.86
N LEU A 112 8.95 -26.35 3.60
CA LEU A 112 9.50 -27.63 3.15
C LEU A 112 10.25 -27.52 1.81
N THR A 113 9.72 -26.72 0.86
CA THR A 113 10.35 -26.54 -0.45
C THR A 113 11.54 -25.60 -0.38
N SER A 114 11.47 -24.62 0.54
CA SER A 114 12.56 -23.70 0.83
C SER A 114 13.76 -24.41 1.44
N GLU A 115 13.56 -25.35 2.36
CA GLU A 115 14.64 -26.09 3.05
C GLU A 115 15.45 -26.97 2.10
N ILE A 116 14.76 -27.73 1.24
CA ILE A 116 15.44 -28.59 0.28
C ILE A 116 16.24 -27.77 -0.74
N ALA A 117 15.69 -26.63 -1.18
CA ALA A 117 16.36 -25.71 -2.09
C ALA A 117 17.52 -24.96 -1.42
N ALA A 118 17.36 -24.55 -0.15
CA ALA A 118 18.36 -23.82 0.62
C ALA A 118 19.69 -24.58 0.70
N THR A 119 19.64 -25.91 0.84
CA THR A 119 20.85 -26.75 0.86
C THR A 119 21.63 -26.65 -0.45
N MET A 120 20.94 -26.59 -1.60
CA MET A 120 21.58 -26.44 -2.91
C MET A 120 22.11 -25.02 -3.11
N TYR A 121 21.32 -24.00 -2.78
CA TYR A 121 21.73 -22.61 -2.91
C TYR A 121 22.93 -22.26 -2.03
N LYS A 122 22.99 -22.79 -0.81
CA LYS A 122 24.15 -22.66 0.07
C LYS A 122 25.41 -23.24 -0.58
N LYS A 123 25.33 -24.44 -1.17
CA LYS A 123 26.47 -25.08 -1.87
C LYS A 123 26.92 -24.31 -3.11
N SER A 124 25.98 -23.76 -3.88
CA SER A 124 26.26 -23.02 -5.11
C SER A 124 26.51 -21.51 -4.89
N GLY A 125 26.48 -21.05 -3.64
CA GLY A 125 26.67 -19.65 -3.26
C GLY A 125 25.58 -18.70 -3.78
N ILE A 126 24.38 -19.18 -4.09
CA ILE A 126 23.27 -18.35 -4.59
C ILE A 126 22.52 -17.78 -3.38
N PRO A 127 22.45 -16.44 -3.20
CA PRO A 127 21.61 -15.87 -2.16
C PRO A 127 20.12 -16.08 -2.48
N ALA A 128 19.32 -16.28 -1.44
CA ALA A 128 17.87 -16.44 -1.53
C ALA A 128 17.16 -15.56 -0.50
N ILE A 129 16.04 -14.95 -0.89
CA ILE A 129 15.16 -14.18 -0.02
C ILE A 129 13.78 -14.83 -0.03
N THR A 130 13.30 -15.26 1.14
CA THR A 130 11.90 -15.68 1.29
C THR A 130 11.09 -14.62 2.01
N ALA A 131 9.83 -14.50 1.60
CA ALA A 131 8.83 -13.61 2.19
C ALA A 131 7.54 -14.36 2.58
N SER A 132 7.62 -15.69 2.70
CA SER A 132 6.49 -16.55 3.08
C SER A 132 6.89 -17.83 3.81
N ALA A 133 8.13 -18.31 3.66
CA ALA A 133 8.58 -19.50 4.38
C ALA A 133 9.10 -19.10 5.77
N THR A 134 8.51 -19.68 6.80
CA THR A 134 8.63 -19.23 8.21
C THR A 134 9.43 -20.20 9.08
N SER A 135 9.85 -21.35 8.55
CA SER A 135 10.68 -22.32 9.29
C SER A 135 12.00 -21.71 9.75
N ASP A 136 12.28 -21.87 11.03
CA ASP A 136 13.50 -21.40 11.70
C ASP A 136 14.80 -21.92 11.11
N THR A 137 14.77 -23.14 10.56
CA THR A 137 15.96 -23.81 10.04
C THR A 137 16.52 -23.14 8.78
N LEU A 138 15.72 -22.34 8.07
CA LEU A 138 16.10 -21.72 6.80
C LEU A 138 17.30 -20.79 6.92
N THR A 139 17.36 -20.03 8.00
CA THR A 139 18.35 -18.98 8.24
C THR A 139 19.40 -19.38 9.28
N LEU A 140 19.08 -20.32 10.18
CA LEU A 140 20.01 -20.83 11.19
C LEU A 140 21.22 -21.51 10.54
N GLY A 141 22.40 -20.89 10.66
CA GLY A 141 23.64 -21.41 10.07
C GLY A 141 23.68 -21.35 8.55
N ASN A 142 22.86 -20.50 7.91
CA ASN A 142 22.79 -20.37 6.46
C ASN A 142 22.92 -18.90 6.01
N GLU A 143 24.15 -18.46 5.80
CA GLU A 143 24.49 -17.09 5.38
C GLU A 143 23.94 -16.69 4.01
N SER A 144 23.51 -17.65 3.19
CA SER A 144 22.94 -17.39 1.87
C SER A 144 21.43 -17.20 1.88
N TYR A 145 20.77 -17.30 3.04
CA TYR A 145 19.30 -17.23 3.12
C TYR A 145 18.84 -16.08 3.99
N PHE A 146 17.90 -15.31 3.47
CA PHE A 146 17.35 -14.13 4.13
C PHE A 146 15.83 -14.26 4.20
N ARG A 147 15.23 -13.87 5.33
CA ARG A 147 13.80 -14.03 5.59
C ARG A 147 13.18 -12.70 5.98
N LEU A 148 12.17 -12.25 5.23
CA LEU A 148 11.42 -11.01 5.45
C LEU A 148 10.06 -11.20 6.15
N ILE A 149 9.78 -12.43 6.60
CA ILE A 149 8.55 -12.84 7.27
C ILE A 149 8.88 -13.34 8.69
N PRO A 150 7.95 -13.32 9.65
CA PRO A 150 8.23 -13.78 11.00
C PRO A 150 8.57 -15.27 11.04
N ALA A 151 9.31 -15.68 12.05
CA ALA A 151 9.64 -17.08 12.27
C ALA A 151 8.49 -17.85 12.93
N ASN A 152 8.51 -19.17 12.82
CA ASN A 152 7.53 -20.02 13.50
C ASN A 152 7.55 -19.85 15.02
N HIS A 153 8.73 -19.82 15.66
CA HIS A 153 8.79 -19.61 17.10
C HIS A 153 8.17 -18.26 17.54
N SER A 154 8.38 -17.18 16.79
CA SER A 154 7.80 -15.86 17.07
C SER A 154 6.28 -15.90 16.94
N MET A 155 5.77 -16.52 15.87
CA MET A 155 4.35 -16.64 15.58
C MET A 155 3.65 -17.49 16.64
N ALA A 156 4.22 -18.65 16.98
CA ALA A 156 3.68 -19.53 18.00
C ALA A 156 3.66 -18.85 19.38
N ALA A 157 4.74 -18.14 19.73
CA ALA A 157 4.79 -17.39 20.98
C ALA A 157 3.77 -16.25 21.01
N PHE A 158 3.56 -15.56 19.89
CA PHE A 158 2.53 -14.53 19.76
C PHE A 158 1.13 -15.11 19.98
N ILE A 159 0.78 -16.19 19.26
CA ILE A 159 -0.53 -16.84 19.36
C ILE A 159 -0.79 -17.33 20.79
N ALA A 160 0.20 -17.97 21.44
CA ALA A 160 0.06 -18.43 22.83
C ALA A 160 -0.18 -17.28 23.82
N ASN A 161 0.59 -16.19 23.70
CA ASN A 161 0.35 -15.00 24.53
C ASN A 161 -1.02 -14.38 24.27
N TYR A 162 -1.44 -14.34 23.01
CA TYR A 162 -2.72 -13.76 22.62
C TYR A 162 -3.90 -14.54 23.22
N ILE A 163 -3.86 -15.88 23.14
CA ILE A 163 -4.84 -16.77 23.76
C ILE A 163 -4.91 -16.55 25.27
N SER A 164 -3.76 -16.58 25.94
CA SER A 164 -3.67 -16.50 27.40
C SER A 164 -4.05 -15.11 27.94
N LYS A 165 -3.55 -14.04 27.33
CA LYS A 165 -3.63 -12.69 27.91
C LYS A 165 -4.77 -11.85 27.35
N ILE A 166 -5.05 -11.94 26.04
CA ILE A 166 -6.08 -11.13 25.38
C ILE A 166 -7.42 -11.87 25.38
N LEU A 167 -7.44 -13.11 24.88
CA LEU A 167 -8.67 -13.92 24.86
C LEU A 167 -9.01 -14.51 26.24
N LYS A 168 -8.05 -14.47 27.19
CA LYS A 168 -8.20 -14.97 28.55
C LYS A 168 -8.66 -16.43 28.61
N GLN A 169 -8.17 -17.24 27.67
CA GLN A 169 -8.42 -18.68 27.60
C GLN A 169 -7.15 -19.45 27.93
N ASN A 170 -7.30 -20.63 28.53
CA ASN A 170 -6.18 -21.49 28.91
C ASN A 170 -6.34 -22.94 28.45
N LYS A 171 -7.38 -23.28 27.69
CA LYS A 171 -7.60 -24.63 27.15
C LYS A 171 -7.53 -24.60 25.63
N VAL A 172 -6.64 -25.40 25.07
CA VAL A 172 -6.39 -25.43 23.62
C VAL A 172 -6.32 -26.86 23.13
N SER A 173 -6.94 -27.15 21.99
CA SER A 173 -6.66 -28.35 21.21
C SER A 173 -5.94 -27.99 19.92
N ILE A 174 -4.96 -28.80 19.50
CA ILE A 174 -4.07 -28.48 18.38
C ILE A 174 -4.30 -29.44 17.23
N ILE A 175 -4.43 -28.91 16.02
CA ILE A 175 -4.33 -29.68 14.78
C ILE A 175 -3.07 -29.21 14.05
N TYR A 176 -2.17 -30.11 13.67
CA TYR A 176 -0.94 -29.73 12.98
C TYR A 176 -0.57 -30.67 11.83
N ASP A 177 0.06 -30.09 10.81
CA ASP A 177 0.73 -30.87 9.76
C ASP A 177 2.09 -31.38 10.27
N LYS A 178 2.47 -32.60 9.88
CA LYS A 178 3.77 -33.20 10.24
C LYS A 178 4.96 -32.62 9.48
N ASP A 179 4.72 -31.79 8.46
CA ASP A 179 5.80 -31.04 7.82
C ASP A 179 6.51 -30.07 8.81
N GLU A 180 7.67 -29.53 8.44
CA GLU A 180 8.44 -28.66 9.35
C GLU A 180 7.67 -27.38 9.70
N TYR A 181 6.76 -26.90 8.84
CA TYR A 181 5.96 -25.72 9.14
C TYR A 181 4.98 -25.98 10.28
N GLY A 182 4.13 -27.02 10.17
CA GLY A 182 3.13 -27.34 11.18
C GLY A 182 3.74 -27.89 12.47
N SER A 183 4.74 -28.77 12.36
CA SER A 183 5.35 -29.43 13.52
C SER A 183 6.16 -28.46 14.38
N SER A 184 6.91 -27.52 13.80
CA SER A 184 7.62 -26.50 14.58
C SER A 184 6.69 -25.47 15.21
N LEU A 185 5.63 -25.04 14.52
CA LEU A 185 4.59 -24.19 15.11
C LEU A 185 3.94 -24.85 16.33
N ASN A 186 3.57 -26.14 16.21
CA ASN A 186 3.02 -26.91 17.32
C ASN A 186 4.01 -27.00 18.49
N ARG A 187 5.26 -27.39 18.22
CA ARG A 187 6.32 -27.51 19.24
C ARG A 187 6.52 -26.19 19.99
N ASP A 188 6.71 -25.10 19.27
CA ASP A 188 7.01 -23.80 19.87
C ASP A 188 5.80 -23.21 20.60
N PHE A 189 4.58 -23.51 20.12
CA PHE A 189 3.34 -23.15 20.80
C PHE A 189 3.22 -23.90 22.12
N GLN A 190 3.50 -25.21 22.16
CA GLN A 190 3.45 -25.99 23.40
C GLN A 190 4.49 -25.52 24.41
N LEU A 191 5.71 -25.22 23.96
CA LEU A 191 6.75 -24.64 24.82
C LEU A 191 6.27 -23.34 25.46
N LYS A 192 5.76 -22.40 24.65
CA LYS A 192 5.27 -21.12 25.18
C LYS A 192 4.00 -21.27 26.01
N GLY A 193 3.09 -22.14 25.59
CA GLY A 193 1.84 -22.44 26.27
C GLY A 193 2.08 -22.98 27.68
N LYS A 194 3.07 -23.87 27.85
CA LYS A 194 3.48 -24.38 29.16
C LYS A 194 3.95 -23.26 30.10
N GLU A 195 4.74 -22.29 29.60
CA GLU A 195 5.15 -21.12 30.40
C GLU A 195 3.96 -20.24 30.82
N LEU A 196 2.90 -20.21 30.01
CA LEU A 196 1.71 -19.39 30.21
C LEU A 196 0.58 -20.12 30.94
N GLY A 197 0.76 -21.39 31.31
CA GLY A 197 -0.27 -22.21 31.95
C GLY A 197 -1.43 -22.62 31.03
N ILE A 198 -1.18 -22.71 29.72
CA ILE A 198 -2.14 -23.26 28.76
C ILE A 198 -2.13 -24.80 28.84
N GLU A 199 -3.29 -25.37 29.10
CA GLU A 199 -3.58 -26.80 29.06
C GLU A 199 -3.87 -27.24 27.61
N ILE A 200 -3.10 -28.20 27.10
CA ILE A 200 -3.37 -28.82 25.81
C ILE A 200 -4.30 -30.02 26.01
N LEU A 201 -5.57 -29.88 25.61
CA LEU A 201 -6.60 -30.89 25.81
C LEU A 201 -6.43 -32.07 24.86
N ASN A 202 -6.21 -31.77 23.58
CA ASN A 202 -6.10 -32.78 22.52
C ASN A 202 -5.06 -32.32 21.48
N GLN A 203 -4.44 -33.29 20.82
CA GLN A 203 -3.56 -33.04 19.68
C GLN A 203 -3.85 -34.03 18.57
N TRP A 204 -3.99 -33.51 17.36
CA TRP A 204 -4.15 -34.29 16.15
C TRP A 204 -3.09 -33.89 15.14
N SER A 205 -2.64 -34.88 14.37
CA SER A 205 -1.66 -34.67 13.31
C SER A 205 -2.09 -35.38 12.03
N PHE A 206 -1.75 -34.81 10.90
CA PHE A 206 -1.84 -35.45 9.59
C PHE A 206 -0.54 -35.22 8.82
N ASP A 207 -0.30 -36.01 7.79
CA ASP A 207 0.81 -35.81 6.85
C ASP A 207 0.27 -35.45 5.47
N ARG A 208 0.49 -34.21 5.03
CA ARG A 208 0.03 -33.74 3.71
C ARG A 208 0.64 -34.50 2.53
N GLU A 209 1.84 -35.07 2.69
CA GLU A 209 2.51 -35.86 1.64
C GLU A 209 2.00 -37.32 1.63
N ASN A 210 1.19 -37.72 2.63
CA ASN A 210 0.61 -39.06 2.71
C ASN A 210 -0.54 -39.24 1.70
N LYS A 211 -0.51 -40.35 0.96
CA LYS A 211 -1.59 -40.75 0.03
C LYS A 211 -2.95 -40.89 0.70
N ASP A 212 -2.96 -41.23 1.99
CA ASP A 212 -4.17 -41.39 2.79
C ASP A 212 -4.55 -40.15 3.61
N VAL A 213 -3.98 -38.97 3.33
CA VAL A 213 -4.25 -37.71 4.08
C VAL A 213 -5.75 -37.44 4.24
N GLN A 214 -6.54 -37.72 3.21
CA GLN A 214 -8.00 -37.54 3.26
C GLN A 214 -8.68 -38.40 4.33
N ARG A 215 -8.16 -39.61 4.60
CA ARG A 215 -8.64 -40.46 5.70
C ARG A 215 -8.21 -39.88 7.05
N GLU A 216 -6.98 -39.42 7.16
CA GLU A 216 -6.47 -38.78 8.40
C GLU A 216 -7.32 -37.57 8.77
N LEU A 217 -7.57 -36.65 7.82
CA LEU A 217 -8.42 -35.47 8.04
C LEU A 217 -9.84 -35.84 8.47
N ARG A 218 -10.46 -36.86 7.86
CA ARG A 218 -11.80 -37.35 8.26
C ARG A 218 -11.83 -37.87 9.70
N ASN A 219 -10.80 -38.60 10.13
CA ASN A 219 -10.70 -39.10 11.49
C ASN A 219 -10.59 -37.95 12.49
N ILE A 220 -9.74 -36.95 12.21
CA ILE A 220 -9.61 -35.73 13.02
C ILE A 220 -10.96 -35.00 13.16
N ILE A 221 -11.68 -34.82 12.05
CA ILE A 221 -13.01 -34.20 12.05
C ILE A 221 -14.00 -35.00 12.90
N ALA A 222 -14.01 -36.33 12.77
CA ALA A 222 -14.89 -37.21 13.53
C ALA A 222 -14.62 -37.09 15.03
N ASP A 223 -13.36 -37.15 15.44
CA ASP A 223 -12.94 -37.05 16.84
C ASP A 223 -13.34 -35.70 17.44
N ILE A 224 -13.03 -34.58 16.77
CA ILE A 224 -13.37 -33.23 17.24
C ILE A 224 -14.88 -33.09 17.49
N ARG A 225 -15.72 -33.65 16.61
CA ARG A 225 -17.18 -33.60 16.75
C ARG A 225 -17.73 -34.38 17.96
N THR A 226 -16.95 -35.30 18.53
CA THR A 226 -17.34 -36.01 19.77
C THR A 226 -17.03 -35.23 21.03
N ILE A 227 -16.22 -34.17 20.93
CA ILE A 227 -15.75 -33.40 22.09
C ILE A 227 -16.69 -32.21 22.32
N LYS A 228 -17.31 -32.19 23.50
CA LYS A 228 -18.23 -31.12 23.90
C LYS A 228 -17.52 -29.78 24.10
N GLU A 229 -16.34 -29.79 24.71
CA GLU A 229 -15.56 -28.59 25.06
C GLU A 229 -14.10 -28.75 24.60
N PRO A 230 -13.79 -28.53 23.31
CA PRO A 230 -12.42 -28.71 22.80
C PRO A 230 -11.48 -27.54 23.14
N GLY A 231 -11.95 -26.53 23.88
CA GLY A 231 -11.23 -25.27 24.07
C GLY A 231 -11.10 -24.48 22.77
N ILE A 232 -10.09 -23.62 22.67
CA ILE A 232 -9.72 -23.01 21.39
C ILE A 232 -9.09 -24.06 20.49
N LEU A 233 -9.54 -24.15 19.24
CA LEU A 233 -8.88 -24.97 18.22
C LEU A 233 -7.76 -24.16 17.56
N PHE A 234 -6.51 -24.50 17.86
CA PHE A 234 -5.34 -23.94 17.19
C PHE A 234 -4.93 -24.81 16.00
N PHE A 235 -4.92 -24.21 14.82
CA PHE A 235 -4.56 -24.86 13.56
C PHE A 235 -3.12 -24.48 13.17
N ALA A 236 -2.16 -25.37 13.37
CA ALA A 236 -0.79 -25.24 12.88
C ALA A 236 -0.64 -25.95 11.52
N THR A 237 -1.36 -25.45 10.51
CA THR A 237 -1.49 -26.08 9.18
C THR A 237 -1.54 -25.04 8.05
N HIS A 238 -1.36 -25.52 6.82
CA HIS A 238 -1.59 -24.76 5.58
C HIS A 238 -3.08 -24.51 5.32
N ALA A 239 -3.36 -23.56 4.41
CA ALA A 239 -4.71 -23.10 4.11
C ALA A 239 -5.62 -24.19 3.54
N GLN A 240 -5.08 -25.10 2.72
CA GLN A 240 -5.86 -26.10 2.01
C GLN A 240 -6.49 -27.12 2.98
N GLU A 241 -5.69 -27.70 3.85
CA GLU A 241 -6.15 -28.67 4.85
C GLU A 241 -7.00 -27.99 5.92
N ALA A 242 -6.66 -26.76 6.31
CA ALA A 242 -7.49 -25.97 7.21
C ALA A 242 -8.91 -25.77 6.66
N VAL A 243 -9.05 -25.43 5.38
CA VAL A 243 -10.37 -25.26 4.74
C VAL A 243 -11.16 -26.57 4.70
N GLN A 244 -10.51 -27.70 4.42
CA GLN A 244 -11.17 -29.01 4.40
C GLN A 244 -11.71 -29.41 5.79
N ILE A 245 -10.93 -29.16 6.84
CA ILE A 245 -11.35 -29.41 8.22
C ILE A 245 -12.46 -28.44 8.62
N LEU A 246 -12.27 -27.14 8.41
CA LEU A 246 -13.21 -26.10 8.82
C LEU A 246 -14.56 -26.18 8.10
N SER A 247 -14.57 -26.48 6.79
CA SER A 247 -15.82 -26.65 6.04
C SER A 247 -16.65 -27.84 6.55
N SER A 248 -15.99 -28.81 7.18
CA SER A 248 -16.65 -29.94 7.83
C SER A 248 -17.02 -29.65 9.29
N LEU A 249 -16.22 -28.91 10.03
CA LEU A 249 -16.49 -28.61 11.44
C LEU A 249 -17.57 -27.54 11.64
N LYS A 250 -17.55 -26.47 10.84
CA LYS A 250 -18.47 -25.34 10.99
C LYS A 250 -19.78 -25.57 10.23
N TYR A 251 -20.81 -25.91 10.98
CA TYR A 251 -22.20 -25.93 10.51
C TYR A 251 -23.09 -25.15 11.48
N ARG A 252 -24.31 -24.80 11.04
CA ARG A 252 -25.26 -24.05 11.87
C ARG A 252 -25.44 -24.70 13.25
N GLY A 253 -25.23 -23.92 14.31
CA GLY A 253 -25.37 -24.38 15.70
C GLY A 253 -24.07 -24.85 16.37
N THR A 254 -22.92 -24.78 15.71
CA THR A 254 -21.61 -25.03 16.33
C THR A 254 -20.91 -23.74 16.75
N ASP A 255 -20.22 -23.76 17.90
CA ASP A 255 -19.55 -22.59 18.50
C ASP A 255 -18.06 -22.87 18.75
N TYR A 256 -17.33 -23.27 17.70
CA TYR A 256 -15.89 -23.48 17.79
C TYR A 256 -15.15 -22.15 17.68
N THR A 257 -14.39 -21.79 18.71
CA THR A 257 -13.40 -20.71 18.61
C THR A 257 -12.15 -21.25 17.93
N VAL A 258 -11.82 -20.68 16.77
CA VAL A 258 -10.68 -21.12 15.95
C VAL A 258 -9.65 -20.01 15.87
N ILE A 259 -8.38 -20.39 16.02
CA ILE A 259 -7.24 -19.53 15.76
C ILE A 259 -6.27 -20.20 14.79
N GLY A 260 -5.85 -19.47 13.76
CA GLY A 260 -4.90 -19.94 12.75
C GLY A 260 -3.67 -19.05 12.60
N PRO A 261 -2.66 -19.52 11.86
CA PRO A 261 -1.42 -18.81 11.62
C PRO A 261 -1.57 -17.95 10.34
N ASP A 262 -0.45 -17.54 9.76
CA ASP A 262 -0.37 -16.67 8.58
C ASP A 262 -1.04 -17.28 7.33
N SER A 263 -1.08 -18.61 7.24
CA SER A 263 -1.73 -19.35 6.15
C SER A 263 -3.22 -19.02 6.03
N PHE A 264 -3.89 -18.71 7.15
CA PHE A 264 -5.30 -18.33 7.18
C PHE A 264 -5.53 -16.94 6.59
N CYS A 265 -4.51 -16.09 6.57
CA CYS A 265 -4.61 -14.72 6.04
C CYS A 265 -4.36 -14.64 4.52
N SER A 266 -4.13 -15.78 3.86
CA SER A 266 -3.82 -15.85 2.43
C SER A 266 -5.06 -15.66 1.55
N GLN A 267 -4.86 -15.20 0.31
CA GLN A 267 -5.96 -15.14 -0.67
C GLN A 267 -6.51 -16.54 -1.00
N LEU A 268 -5.63 -17.55 -0.98
CA LEU A 268 -5.98 -18.95 -1.20
C LEU A 268 -7.03 -19.41 -0.18
N PHE A 269 -6.87 -19.10 1.10
CA PHE A 269 -7.81 -19.50 2.17
C PHE A 269 -9.25 -19.06 1.86
N ILE A 270 -9.44 -17.79 1.47
CA ILE A 270 -10.77 -17.26 1.13
C ILE A 270 -11.28 -17.81 -0.20
N ASN A 271 -10.42 -17.95 -1.21
CA ASN A 271 -10.82 -18.48 -2.51
C ASN A 271 -11.28 -19.94 -2.42
N LEU A 272 -10.65 -20.75 -1.57
CA LEU A 272 -11.07 -22.12 -1.32
C LEU A 272 -12.45 -22.17 -0.66
N PHE A 273 -12.76 -21.32 0.33
CA PHE A 273 -14.11 -21.24 0.89
C PHE A 273 -15.16 -20.78 -0.12
N ASN A 274 -14.80 -19.87 -1.02
CA ASN A 274 -15.70 -19.40 -2.09
C ASN A 274 -16.12 -20.52 -3.06
N SER A 275 -15.48 -21.68 -3.05
CA SER A 275 -15.94 -22.86 -3.80
C SER A 275 -17.17 -23.53 -3.17
N TYR A 276 -17.41 -23.35 -1.87
CA TYR A 276 -18.48 -24.00 -1.13
C TYR A 276 -19.83 -23.26 -1.29
N PRO A 277 -20.95 -23.97 -1.52
CA PRO A 277 -22.26 -23.34 -1.70
C PRO A 277 -22.71 -22.47 -0.52
N SER A 278 -22.50 -22.92 0.73
CA SER A 278 -22.94 -22.18 1.92
C SER A 278 -22.25 -20.83 2.06
N GLU A 279 -20.98 -20.73 1.65
CA GLU A 279 -20.23 -19.47 1.65
C GLU A 279 -20.75 -18.49 0.60
N LYS A 280 -21.17 -19.00 -0.58
CA LYS A 280 -21.81 -18.18 -1.62
C LYS A 280 -23.18 -17.68 -1.21
N GLN A 281 -23.93 -18.49 -0.45
CA GLN A 281 -25.26 -18.12 0.04
C GLN A 281 -25.19 -17.13 1.21
N SER A 282 -24.25 -17.31 2.11
CA SER A 282 -24.04 -16.47 3.28
C SER A 282 -22.56 -16.16 3.40
N LYS A 283 -22.18 -14.96 2.97
CA LYS A 283 -20.78 -14.50 3.03
C LYS A 283 -20.28 -14.54 4.47
N GLY A 284 -19.20 -15.26 4.72
CA GLY A 284 -18.66 -15.43 6.06
C GLY A 284 -19.17 -16.68 6.79
N TYR A 285 -19.97 -17.54 6.15
CA TYR A 285 -20.54 -18.74 6.79
C TYR A 285 -19.47 -19.60 7.49
N TYR A 286 -18.34 -19.88 6.84
CA TYR A 286 -17.24 -20.64 7.46
C TYR A 286 -16.22 -19.74 8.17
N THR A 287 -16.05 -18.51 7.70
CA THR A 287 -14.93 -17.67 8.13
C THR A 287 -15.24 -16.78 9.33
N ASN A 288 -16.50 -16.39 9.55
CA ASN A 288 -16.86 -15.50 10.66
C ASN A 288 -16.40 -16.05 12.01
N GLY A 289 -15.79 -15.18 12.82
CA GLY A 289 -15.30 -15.53 14.16
C GLY A 289 -13.96 -16.27 14.18
N ILE A 290 -13.32 -16.52 13.02
CA ILE A 290 -11.96 -17.08 12.98
C ILE A 290 -10.94 -15.99 13.30
N TYR A 291 -10.12 -16.24 14.33
CA TYR A 291 -8.92 -15.45 14.60
C TYR A 291 -7.79 -15.92 13.69
N ALA A 292 -7.06 -14.99 13.11
CA ALA A 292 -5.90 -15.33 12.28
C ALA A 292 -4.76 -14.36 12.56
N MET A 293 -3.61 -14.93 12.93
CA MET A 293 -2.39 -14.14 13.06
C MET A 293 -1.85 -13.82 11.66
N SER A 294 -1.72 -12.54 11.35
CA SER A 294 -1.23 -12.05 10.06
C SER A 294 0.15 -11.41 10.21
N PRO A 295 1.10 -11.72 9.31
CA PRO A 295 2.36 -10.98 9.20
C PRO A 295 2.14 -9.51 8.80
N TYR A 296 1.01 -9.19 8.19
CA TYR A 296 0.68 -7.83 7.79
C TYR A 296 -0.83 -7.60 7.63
N LEU A 297 -1.35 -6.53 8.24
CA LEU A 297 -2.72 -6.05 7.99
C LEU A 297 -2.65 -4.67 7.37
N SER A 298 -3.16 -4.54 6.14
CA SER A 298 -3.05 -3.31 5.36
C SER A 298 -3.68 -2.09 6.05
N ASP A 299 -4.71 -2.31 6.86
CA ASP A 299 -5.41 -1.28 7.63
C ASP A 299 -4.53 -0.62 8.71
N LEU A 300 -3.45 -1.28 9.12
CA LEU A 300 -2.47 -0.78 10.11
C LEU A 300 -1.23 -0.16 9.45
N GLY A 301 -1.18 -0.14 8.12
CA GLY A 301 0.00 0.18 7.32
C GLY A 301 0.16 1.64 6.90
N GLY A 302 -0.73 2.53 7.34
CA GLY A 302 -0.65 3.95 7.05
C GLY A 302 -0.91 4.34 5.58
N LYS A 303 -0.45 5.54 5.23
CA LYS A 303 -0.67 6.16 3.92
C LYS A 303 0.06 5.44 2.78
N GLU A 304 1.30 5.01 3.00
CA GLU A 304 2.13 4.33 1.99
C GLU A 304 1.47 3.00 1.58
N THR A 305 0.99 2.23 2.55
CA THR A 305 0.26 0.98 2.30
C THR A 305 -1.04 1.24 1.56
N ARG A 306 -1.77 2.29 1.91
CA ARG A 306 -2.99 2.67 1.20
C ARG A 306 -2.71 3.00 -0.28
N GLN A 307 -1.64 3.74 -0.55
CA GLN A 307 -1.22 4.06 -1.92
C GLN A 307 -0.86 2.78 -2.69
N PHE A 308 -0.13 1.87 -2.04
CA PHE A 308 0.16 0.55 -2.60
C PHE A 308 -1.13 -0.22 -2.92
N VAL A 309 -2.06 -0.35 -1.97
CA VAL A 309 -3.34 -1.04 -2.13
C VAL A 309 -4.13 -0.45 -3.30
N SER A 310 -4.27 0.88 -3.35
CA SER A 310 -5.01 1.55 -4.42
C SER A 310 -4.37 1.36 -5.80
N ASN A 311 -3.03 1.39 -5.88
CA ASN A 311 -2.32 1.15 -7.14
C ASN A 311 -2.43 -0.32 -7.57
N PHE A 312 -2.33 -1.25 -6.61
CA PHE A 312 -2.45 -2.68 -6.84
C PHE A 312 -3.86 -3.04 -7.34
N GLU A 313 -4.91 -2.54 -6.68
CA GLU A 313 -6.31 -2.72 -7.11
C GLU A 313 -6.55 -2.13 -8.49
N LYS A 314 -5.98 -0.96 -8.80
CA LYS A 314 -6.12 -0.34 -10.12
C LYS A 314 -5.51 -1.16 -11.24
N ILE A 315 -4.39 -1.85 -10.97
CA ILE A 315 -3.65 -2.64 -11.98
C ILE A 315 -4.21 -4.06 -12.10
N TYR A 316 -4.58 -4.67 -10.98
CA TYR A 316 -4.91 -6.09 -10.90
C TYR A 316 -6.39 -6.38 -10.61
N TYR A 317 -7.21 -5.35 -10.37
CA TYR A 317 -8.65 -5.45 -10.06
C TYR A 317 -8.97 -6.32 -8.83
N GLU A 318 -8.02 -6.45 -7.92
CA GLU A 318 -8.07 -7.32 -6.75
C GLU A 318 -7.32 -6.63 -5.59
N LYS A 319 -7.75 -6.84 -4.34
CA LYS A 319 -6.99 -6.39 -3.17
C LYS A 319 -5.67 -7.17 -3.05
N PRO A 320 -4.55 -6.55 -2.66
CA PRO A 320 -3.33 -7.30 -2.40
C PRO A 320 -3.47 -8.14 -1.13
N SER A 321 -2.96 -9.36 -1.17
CA SER A 321 -2.72 -10.17 0.02
C SER A 321 -1.45 -9.72 0.73
N TRP A 322 -1.26 -10.13 1.99
CA TRP A 322 0.00 -9.93 2.70
C TRP A 322 1.19 -10.52 1.93
N VAL A 323 0.98 -11.63 1.19
CA VAL A 323 1.99 -12.25 0.33
C VAL A 323 2.47 -11.28 -0.74
N ALA A 324 1.54 -10.59 -1.43
CA ALA A 324 1.90 -9.61 -2.46
C ALA A 324 2.71 -8.44 -1.89
N ILE A 325 2.34 -7.95 -0.70
CA ILE A 325 3.06 -6.88 -0.01
C ILE A 325 4.47 -7.34 0.38
N CYS A 326 4.60 -8.50 1.02
CA CYS A 326 5.90 -8.98 1.49
C CYS A 326 6.85 -9.33 0.33
N TYR A 327 6.33 -9.83 -0.79
CA TYR A 327 7.12 -10.09 -1.99
C TYR A 327 7.42 -8.84 -2.83
N TYR A 328 6.62 -7.77 -2.73
CA TYR A 328 7.02 -6.44 -3.19
C TYR A 328 8.26 -5.97 -2.43
N ASP A 329 8.24 -6.10 -1.11
CA ASP A 329 9.36 -5.73 -0.24
C ASP A 329 10.60 -6.61 -0.49
N ALA A 330 10.42 -7.92 -0.75
CA ALA A 330 11.52 -8.80 -1.14
C ALA A 330 12.20 -8.36 -2.44
N MET A 331 11.42 -7.98 -3.45
CA MET A 331 11.96 -7.44 -4.69
C MET A 331 12.62 -6.08 -4.47
N LEU A 332 12.07 -5.24 -3.60
CA LEU A 332 12.66 -3.95 -3.25
C LEU A 332 14.04 -4.13 -2.60
N VAL A 333 14.18 -5.09 -1.68
CA VAL A 333 15.46 -5.46 -1.07
C VAL A 333 16.44 -5.98 -2.13
N ALA A 334 15.98 -6.86 -3.03
CA ALA A 334 16.79 -7.36 -4.13
C ALA A 334 17.32 -6.25 -5.05
N ILE A 335 16.46 -5.29 -5.42
CA ILE A 335 16.84 -4.14 -6.27
C ILE A 335 17.88 -3.28 -5.57
N ASN A 336 17.67 -2.93 -4.29
CA ASN A 336 18.63 -2.15 -3.50
C ASN A 336 19.99 -2.87 -3.34
N ALA A 337 19.97 -4.21 -3.21
CA ALA A 337 21.20 -5.01 -3.22
C ALA A 337 21.89 -4.93 -4.60
N LEU A 338 21.15 -5.01 -5.70
CA LEU A 338 21.71 -4.97 -7.07
C LEU A 338 22.21 -3.59 -7.52
N GLU A 339 21.65 -2.49 -6.99
CA GLU A 339 21.90 -1.12 -7.47
C GLU A 339 23.39 -0.77 -7.56
N LYS A 340 24.19 -1.11 -6.55
CA LYS A 340 25.62 -0.73 -6.45
C LYS A 340 26.61 -1.84 -6.83
N ILE A 341 26.14 -2.94 -7.42
CA ILE A 341 27.03 -4.04 -7.82
C ILE A 341 27.63 -3.73 -9.18
N ASP A 342 28.95 -3.92 -9.31
CA ASP A 342 29.62 -3.90 -10.60
C ASP A 342 29.27 -5.19 -11.35
N THR A 343 28.76 -4.99 -12.54
CA THR A 343 28.23 -6.05 -13.38
C THR A 343 28.74 -5.93 -14.82
N SER A 344 29.90 -5.30 -14.97
CA SER A 344 30.66 -5.15 -16.20
C SER A 344 31.01 -6.52 -16.82
N GLU A 345 31.30 -6.53 -18.13
CA GLU A 345 31.73 -7.75 -18.82
C GLU A 345 33.03 -8.28 -18.20
N GLY A 346 33.08 -9.58 -17.90
CA GLY A 346 34.25 -10.26 -17.29
C GLY A 346 34.12 -10.59 -15.80
N VAL A 347 33.14 -10.05 -15.07
CA VAL A 347 32.92 -10.40 -13.65
C VAL A 347 32.27 -11.79 -13.51
N ASP A 348 32.87 -12.68 -12.70
CA ASP A 348 32.36 -14.03 -12.40
C ASP A 348 31.02 -13.96 -11.65
N ALA A 349 30.04 -14.79 -12.06
CA ALA A 349 28.72 -14.85 -11.42
C ALA A 349 28.81 -15.17 -9.91
N ARG A 350 29.80 -15.96 -9.49
CA ARG A 350 30.07 -16.29 -8.08
C ARG A 350 30.51 -15.06 -7.29
N ASP A 351 31.33 -14.18 -7.86
CA ASP A 351 31.72 -12.93 -7.20
C ASP A 351 30.55 -11.96 -7.08
N ILE A 352 29.68 -11.91 -8.09
CA ILE A 352 28.43 -11.14 -8.06
C ILE A 352 27.51 -11.68 -6.95
N ARG A 353 27.30 -13.00 -6.90
CA ARG A 353 26.47 -13.65 -5.88
C ARG A 353 27.03 -13.45 -4.45
N ARG A 354 28.35 -13.54 -4.27
CA ARG A 354 29.02 -13.22 -3.01
C ARG A 354 28.75 -11.77 -2.60
N THR A 355 28.97 -10.83 -3.51
CA THR A 355 28.72 -9.40 -3.28
C THR A 355 27.25 -9.13 -2.95
N LEU A 356 26.31 -9.81 -3.63
CA LEU A 356 24.88 -9.71 -3.33
C LEU A 356 24.58 -10.15 -1.90
N ARG A 357 25.06 -11.33 -1.50
CA ARG A 357 24.89 -11.85 -0.15
C ARG A 357 25.45 -10.89 0.90
N ASP A 358 26.67 -10.40 0.68
CA ASP A 358 27.32 -9.48 1.63
C ASP A 358 26.57 -8.14 1.73
N ARG A 359 25.98 -7.65 0.62
CA ARG A 359 25.12 -6.45 0.63
C ARG A 359 23.79 -6.68 1.34
N LEU A 360 23.17 -7.84 1.16
CA LEU A 360 21.94 -8.21 1.89
C LEU A 360 22.21 -8.26 3.39
N ALA A 361 23.31 -8.90 3.81
CA ALA A 361 23.75 -8.92 5.21
C ALA A 361 24.14 -7.53 5.76
N GLY A 362 24.48 -6.58 4.88
CA GLY A 362 24.74 -5.19 5.23
C GLY A 362 23.51 -4.36 5.59
N PHE A 363 22.30 -4.80 5.20
CA PHE A 363 21.05 -4.19 5.65
C PHE A 363 20.70 -4.73 7.04
N ASN A 364 21.40 -4.31 8.09
CA ASN A 364 21.34 -4.98 9.40
C ASN A 364 20.96 -4.09 10.60
N SER A 365 20.60 -2.84 10.33
CA SER A 365 20.22 -1.85 11.34
C SER A 365 19.19 -0.89 10.79
N ASN A 366 18.54 -0.13 11.69
CA ASN A 366 17.60 0.93 11.34
C ASN A 366 18.21 2.02 10.43
N ASP A 367 19.52 2.25 10.49
CA ASP A 367 20.22 3.27 9.70
C ASP A 367 20.53 2.77 8.28
N THR A 368 20.68 1.46 8.13
CA THR A 368 20.89 0.77 6.84
C THR A 368 19.62 0.17 6.25
N ALA A 369 18.48 0.35 6.94
CA ALA A 369 17.21 -0.26 6.57
C ALA A 369 16.67 0.32 5.27
N ILE A 370 15.98 -0.52 4.50
CA ILE A 370 15.26 -0.10 3.31
C ILE A 370 13.83 0.23 3.72
N GLU A 371 13.33 1.40 3.33
CA GLU A 371 11.94 1.78 3.56
C GLU A 371 11.02 0.98 2.60
N GLY A 372 10.34 -0.03 3.12
CA GLY A 372 9.38 -0.86 2.40
C GLY A 372 7.93 -0.46 2.64
N ILE A 373 7.01 -1.12 1.94
CA ILE A 373 5.57 -0.92 2.13
C ILE A 373 5.15 -1.36 3.53
N SER A 374 5.78 -2.42 4.03
CA SER A 374 5.45 -2.99 5.33
C SER A 374 6.36 -2.53 6.48
N GLY A 375 7.07 -1.42 6.27
CA GLY A 375 7.97 -0.79 7.24
C GLY A 375 9.44 -0.94 6.87
N LYS A 376 10.31 -0.68 7.84
CA LYS A 376 11.77 -0.75 7.68
C LYS A 376 12.25 -2.19 7.51
N LEU A 377 12.96 -2.45 6.41
CA LEU A 377 13.45 -3.76 6.03
C LEU A 377 14.95 -3.88 6.33
N PHE A 378 15.30 -4.70 7.32
CA PHE A 378 16.68 -5.05 7.67
C PHE A 378 16.72 -6.42 8.36
N PHE A 379 17.86 -7.09 8.31
CA PHE A 379 18.07 -8.43 8.81
C PHE A 379 18.91 -8.44 10.08
N ASP A 380 18.65 -9.39 10.97
CA ASP A 380 19.56 -9.72 12.04
C ASP A 380 20.77 -10.51 11.53
N ARG A 381 21.67 -10.87 12.45
CA ARG A 381 22.89 -11.65 12.15
C ARG A 381 22.64 -13.01 11.48
N ASN A 382 21.44 -13.57 11.64
CA ASN A 382 21.08 -14.85 11.06
C ASN A 382 20.41 -14.67 9.69
N GLY A 383 20.11 -13.44 9.26
CA GLY A 383 19.36 -13.18 8.03
C GLY A 383 17.85 -13.07 8.26
N ASN A 384 17.37 -12.89 9.49
CA ASN A 384 15.95 -12.73 9.79
C ASN A 384 15.56 -11.28 9.99
N MET A 385 14.45 -10.87 9.39
CA MET A 385 13.82 -9.59 9.72
C MET A 385 12.84 -9.77 10.88
N LYS A 386 12.91 -8.87 11.85
CA LYS A 386 11.88 -8.74 12.88
C LYS A 386 10.72 -7.93 12.33
N ARG A 387 9.53 -8.49 12.42
CA ARG A 387 8.32 -7.89 11.86
C ARG A 387 7.22 -7.90 12.92
N GLN A 388 6.39 -6.86 12.91
CA GLN A 388 5.22 -6.79 13.74
C GLN A 388 4.21 -7.87 13.33
N LEU A 389 3.80 -8.67 14.30
CA LEU A 389 2.74 -9.66 14.17
C LEU A 389 1.41 -9.01 14.53
N ASN A 390 0.35 -9.33 13.80
CA ASN A 390 -0.97 -8.76 13.99
C ASN A 390 -1.99 -9.86 14.20
N MET A 391 -3.05 -9.59 14.96
CA MET A 391 -4.19 -10.49 15.06
C MET A 391 -5.37 -9.91 14.30
N GLY A 392 -5.94 -10.67 13.38
CA GLY A 392 -7.21 -10.33 12.74
C GLY A 392 -8.34 -11.24 13.20
N LEU A 393 -9.57 -10.77 13.00
CA LEU A 393 -10.81 -11.52 13.14
C LEU A 393 -11.57 -11.46 11.82
N TYR A 394 -11.98 -12.61 11.32
CA TYR A 394 -12.78 -12.68 10.12
C TYR A 394 -14.22 -12.24 10.37
N GLN A 395 -14.69 -11.29 9.56
CA GLN A 395 -16.07 -10.87 9.46
C GLN A 395 -16.43 -10.63 7.99
N ASN A 396 -17.47 -11.32 7.50
CA ASN A 396 -17.92 -11.30 6.11
C ASN A 396 -16.77 -11.52 5.10
N GLN A 397 -15.92 -12.53 5.38
CA GLN A 397 -14.68 -12.89 4.66
C GLN A 397 -13.57 -11.83 4.66
N ILE A 398 -13.74 -10.74 5.39
CA ILE A 398 -12.72 -9.71 5.52
C ILE A 398 -12.00 -9.98 6.84
N LEU A 399 -10.68 -10.12 6.77
CA LEU A 399 -9.85 -10.21 7.96
C LEU A 399 -9.64 -8.79 8.50
N MET A 400 -10.34 -8.43 9.56
CA MET A 400 -10.24 -7.11 10.16
C MET A 400 -9.31 -7.14 11.38
N PRO A 401 -8.51 -6.09 11.66
CA PRO A 401 -7.67 -6.06 12.87
C PRO A 401 -8.49 -6.21 14.15
N PHE A 402 -8.18 -7.19 15.00
CA PHE A 402 -8.91 -7.34 16.26
C PHE A 402 -8.72 -6.13 17.18
N PHE A 403 -9.66 -5.90 18.10
CA PHE A 403 -9.72 -4.70 18.97
C PHE A 403 -8.49 -4.47 19.85
N THR A 404 -7.67 -5.50 20.07
CA THR A 404 -6.41 -5.38 20.81
C THR A 404 -5.27 -5.96 19.98
N GLN A 405 -4.21 -5.18 19.79
CA GLN A 405 -2.99 -5.59 19.09
C GLN A 405 -1.80 -5.54 20.04
N TYR A 406 -0.76 -6.31 19.73
CA TYR A 406 0.55 -6.12 20.33
C TYR A 406 1.41 -5.26 19.41
N MET A 407 1.70 -4.02 19.81
CA MET A 407 2.55 -3.11 19.04
C MET A 407 3.94 -2.99 19.67
N PRO A 408 5.00 -2.86 18.87
CA PRO A 408 6.34 -2.68 19.40
C PRO A 408 6.54 -1.30 20.03
N ILE A 409 7.33 -1.29 21.10
CA ILE A 409 7.76 -0.08 21.80
C ILE A 409 9.29 -0.01 21.89
N GLU A 410 9.81 1.20 21.85
CA GLU A 410 11.23 1.43 22.13
C GLU A 410 11.50 1.32 23.64
N LYS A 411 12.69 0.81 24.00
CA LYS A 411 13.15 0.80 25.39
C LYS A 411 13.35 2.24 25.89
N SER A 412 12.35 2.79 26.55
CA SER A 412 12.50 3.99 27.38
C SER A 412 13.40 3.66 28.59
N LYS A 413 14.34 4.55 28.94
CA LYS A 413 15.21 4.43 30.13
C LYS A 413 14.46 4.58 31.48
N GLY A 414 13.14 4.63 31.49
CA GLY A 414 12.32 4.75 32.70
C GLY A 414 11.55 3.46 33.02
N LYS A 415 11.40 3.15 34.31
CA LYS A 415 10.51 2.09 34.81
C LYS A 415 9.09 2.31 34.29
N THR A 416 8.62 1.47 33.38
CA THR A 416 7.19 1.38 33.06
C THR A 416 6.59 0.25 33.89
N ASN A 417 5.63 0.59 34.76
CA ASN A 417 4.75 -0.37 35.46
C ASN A 417 3.73 -1.03 34.51
N GLU A 418 4.00 -1.04 33.21
CA GLU A 418 3.08 -1.51 32.18
C GLU A 418 3.36 -2.98 31.86
N GLN A 419 2.31 -3.74 31.52
CA GLN A 419 2.46 -5.12 31.08
C GLN A 419 3.16 -5.15 29.72
N VAL A 420 4.48 -5.19 29.72
CA VAL A 420 5.30 -5.32 28.52
C VAL A 420 5.52 -6.80 28.25
N LEU A 421 5.12 -7.25 27.06
CA LEU A 421 5.42 -8.57 26.54
C LEU A 421 6.75 -8.54 25.78
N SER A 422 7.55 -9.61 25.86
CA SER A 422 8.75 -9.76 25.05
C SER A 422 8.63 -10.99 24.16
N ILE A 423 8.72 -10.79 22.84
CA ILE A 423 8.81 -11.86 21.83
C ILE A 423 10.03 -11.52 20.98
N ASP A 424 10.97 -12.46 20.81
CA ASP A 424 12.21 -12.29 20.03
C ASP A 424 13.02 -11.03 20.36
N ASN A 425 13.13 -10.72 21.64
CA ASN A 425 13.77 -9.51 22.16
C ASN A 425 13.14 -8.19 21.67
N GLN A 426 11.92 -8.24 21.15
CA GLN A 426 11.08 -7.08 20.85
C GLN A 426 10.10 -6.88 22.01
N LEU A 427 10.12 -5.68 22.58
CA LEU A 427 9.17 -5.30 23.61
C LEU A 427 7.86 -4.86 22.94
N LEU A 428 6.75 -5.42 23.41
CA LEU A 428 5.41 -5.22 22.89
C LEU A 428 4.51 -4.71 24.01
N THR A 429 3.58 -3.83 23.68
CA THR A 429 2.49 -3.38 24.57
C THR A 429 1.15 -3.71 23.94
N ASP A 430 0.14 -3.86 24.78
CA ASP A 430 -1.25 -3.84 24.33
C ASP A 430 -1.59 -2.47 23.74
N THR A 431 -2.22 -2.50 22.57
CA THR A 431 -2.69 -1.33 21.83
C THR A 431 -4.15 -1.54 21.47
N GLN A 432 -4.99 -0.57 21.83
CA GLN A 432 -6.40 -0.59 21.51
C GLN A 432 -6.64 -0.14 20.07
N ILE A 433 -7.45 -0.89 19.33
CA ILE A 433 -7.96 -0.49 18.02
C ILE A 433 -9.34 0.12 18.20
N ILE A 434 -9.50 1.33 17.67
CA ILE A 434 -10.78 2.03 17.60
C ILE A 434 -11.18 2.10 16.14
N TYR A 435 -12.29 1.47 15.78
CA TYR A 435 -12.88 1.64 14.46
C TYR A 435 -13.57 3.00 14.42
N ALA A 436 -13.11 3.89 13.55
CA ALA A 436 -13.68 5.21 13.36
C ALA A 436 -14.34 5.29 11.99
N GLY A 437 -15.63 5.62 11.97
CA GLY A 437 -16.36 5.82 10.73
C GLY A 437 -16.85 7.24 10.58
N PHE A 438 -16.97 7.67 9.33
CA PHE A 438 -17.30 9.03 8.94
C PHE A 438 -18.36 8.98 7.85
N ASP A 439 -19.41 9.77 8.01
CA ASP A 439 -20.46 9.93 6.99
C ASP A 439 -20.81 11.40 6.80
N LEU A 440 -20.67 11.87 5.55
CA LEU A 440 -20.76 13.29 5.22
C LEU A 440 -22.21 13.68 4.93
N ILE A 441 -22.72 14.68 5.65
CA ILE A 441 -24.07 15.23 5.44
C ILE A 441 -24.00 16.40 4.45
N GLU A 442 -23.15 17.39 4.73
CA GLU A 442 -23.09 18.62 3.94
C GLU A 442 -21.68 19.24 3.94
N ILE A 443 -21.32 19.85 2.82
CA ILE A 443 -20.19 20.79 2.71
C ILE A 443 -20.75 22.17 2.36
N SER A 444 -20.49 23.16 3.21
CA SER A 444 -20.96 24.53 3.03
C SER A 444 -19.86 25.57 3.26
N ASN A 445 -20.14 26.84 2.97
CA ASN A 445 -19.24 27.98 3.21
C ASN A 445 -17.82 27.80 2.68
N LEU A 446 -17.69 27.26 1.46
CA LEU A 446 -16.39 27.09 0.80
C LEU A 446 -15.75 28.45 0.49
N ASN A 447 -14.81 28.89 1.32
CA ASN A 447 -14.11 30.17 1.16
C ASN A 447 -12.70 29.93 0.64
N ILE A 448 -12.52 30.14 -0.67
CA ILE A 448 -11.24 29.97 -1.36
C ILE A 448 -10.18 30.94 -0.82
N LYS A 449 -10.59 32.16 -0.43
CA LYS A 449 -9.68 33.23 0.02
C LYS A 449 -9.12 32.94 1.41
N GLU A 450 -9.99 32.53 2.33
CA GLU A 450 -9.60 32.19 3.70
C GLU A 450 -9.08 30.76 3.82
N GLN A 451 -9.21 29.97 2.75
CA GLN A 451 -8.91 28.55 2.72
C GLN A 451 -9.69 27.75 3.77
N THR A 452 -10.97 28.09 3.94
CA THR A 452 -11.86 27.48 4.94
C THR A 452 -13.10 26.86 4.29
N TYR A 453 -13.70 25.89 4.99
CA TYR A 453 -14.97 25.26 4.63
C TYR A 453 -15.65 24.71 5.88
N THR A 454 -16.97 24.59 5.82
CA THR A 454 -17.77 23.95 6.87
C THR A 454 -18.10 22.52 6.46
N LEU A 455 -17.92 21.57 7.39
CA LEU A 455 -18.41 20.20 7.26
C LEU A 455 -19.52 19.97 8.29
N ASP A 456 -20.62 19.33 7.87
CA ASP A 456 -21.63 18.70 8.72
C ASP A 456 -21.59 17.19 8.44
N PHE A 457 -21.37 16.37 9.46
CA PHE A 457 -21.11 14.94 9.31
C PHE A 457 -21.46 14.14 10.56
N TYR A 458 -21.68 12.84 10.37
CA TYR A 458 -21.67 11.85 11.45
C TYR A 458 -20.27 11.28 11.63
N LEU A 459 -19.88 11.11 12.89
CA LEU A 459 -18.64 10.47 13.29
C LEU A 459 -18.97 9.43 14.35
N TRP A 460 -18.61 8.16 14.13
CA TRP A 460 -18.81 7.11 15.11
C TRP A 460 -17.52 6.38 15.45
N PHE A 461 -17.50 5.83 16.66
CA PHE A 461 -16.42 5.02 17.17
C PHE A 461 -16.96 3.68 17.63
N ARG A 462 -16.43 2.60 17.08
CA ARG A 462 -16.71 1.23 17.48
C ARG A 462 -15.47 0.62 18.13
N PHE A 463 -15.61 0.17 19.36
CA PHE A 463 -14.48 -0.27 20.20
C PHE A 463 -14.89 -1.30 21.24
N GLN A 464 -13.89 -2.00 21.77
CA GLN A 464 -14.04 -2.90 22.90
C GLN A 464 -13.28 -2.31 24.10
N GLY A 465 -13.89 -2.36 25.30
CA GLY A 465 -13.32 -1.81 26.53
C GLY A 465 -13.61 -0.32 26.72
N GLU A 466 -12.72 0.39 27.42
CA GLU A 466 -12.88 1.82 27.70
C GLU A 466 -12.23 2.68 26.60
N PHE A 467 -12.95 3.70 26.15
CA PHE A 467 -12.46 4.72 25.23
C PHE A 467 -13.18 6.02 25.55
N ASP A 468 -12.43 7.11 25.64
CA ASP A 468 -12.96 8.45 25.90
C ASP A 468 -12.83 9.33 24.64
N PRO A 469 -13.94 9.54 23.90
CA PRO A 469 -13.98 10.38 22.70
C PRO A 469 -13.66 11.87 22.96
N GLU A 470 -13.80 12.39 24.19
CA GLU A 470 -13.51 13.81 24.49
C GLU A 470 -12.02 14.16 24.30
N ASN A 471 -11.16 13.15 24.32
CA ASN A 471 -9.73 13.30 24.06
C ASN A 471 -9.38 13.48 22.58
N ILE A 472 -10.37 13.52 21.68
CA ILE A 472 -10.13 13.76 20.27
C ILE A 472 -9.75 15.22 20.00
N TYR A 473 -8.76 15.41 19.13
CA TYR A 473 -8.36 16.72 18.63
C TYR A 473 -8.40 16.73 17.11
N PHE A 474 -9.27 17.57 16.55
CA PHE A 474 -9.33 17.83 15.12
C PHE A 474 -8.19 18.75 14.71
N THR A 475 -7.34 18.28 13.78
CA THR A 475 -6.09 18.98 13.45
C THR A 475 -6.30 20.19 12.57
N ASP A 476 -7.36 20.16 11.76
CA ASP A 476 -7.66 21.17 10.75
C ASP A 476 -8.81 22.07 11.14
N ALA A 477 -9.40 21.87 12.32
CA ALA A 477 -10.50 22.72 12.78
C ALA A 477 -10.00 24.15 13.01
N VAL A 478 -10.74 25.14 12.50
CA VAL A 478 -10.45 26.57 12.68
C VAL A 478 -10.57 26.96 14.16
N VAL A 479 -11.54 26.35 14.84
CA VAL A 479 -11.80 26.47 16.28
C VAL A 479 -11.86 25.05 16.85
N PRO A 480 -11.32 24.78 18.05
CA PRO A 480 -11.44 23.48 18.69
C PRO A 480 -12.89 23.02 18.78
N ILE A 481 -13.14 21.78 18.35
CA ILE A 481 -14.47 21.14 18.37
C ILE A 481 -14.53 20.23 19.59
N ASN A 482 -15.58 20.38 20.40
CA ASN A 482 -15.97 19.42 21.43
C ASN A 482 -17.10 18.53 20.88
N LEU A 483 -17.06 17.23 21.16
CA LEU A 483 -18.02 16.27 20.62
C LEU A 483 -19.39 16.35 21.30
N GLY A 484 -19.43 16.77 22.57
CA GLY A 484 -20.65 16.84 23.36
C GLY A 484 -21.21 15.46 23.67
N LYS A 485 -22.53 15.37 23.78
CA LYS A 485 -23.20 14.08 24.03
C LYS A 485 -23.38 13.31 22.72
N PRO A 486 -23.19 11.98 22.71
CA PRO A 486 -23.48 11.16 21.54
C PRO A 486 -24.98 11.19 21.23
N ILE A 487 -25.30 11.08 19.94
CA ILE A 487 -26.67 11.00 19.42
C ILE A 487 -27.21 9.56 19.43
N LEU A 488 -26.29 8.58 19.43
CA LEU A 488 -26.60 7.15 19.47
C LEU A 488 -25.47 6.45 20.23
N GLU A 489 -25.87 5.54 21.12
CA GLU A 489 -24.97 4.60 21.78
C GLU A 489 -25.57 3.20 21.69
N GLU A 490 -24.82 2.27 21.12
CA GLU A 490 -25.20 0.87 20.99
C GLU A 490 -24.13 -0.01 21.64
N THR A 491 -24.53 -1.14 22.21
CA THR A 491 -23.60 -2.14 22.74
C THR A 491 -24.09 -3.52 22.37
N ALA A 492 -23.26 -4.27 21.65
CA ALA A 492 -23.52 -5.65 21.26
C ALA A 492 -22.25 -6.48 21.52
N GLU A 493 -22.38 -7.62 22.19
CA GLU A 493 -21.27 -8.58 22.41
C GLU A 493 -19.96 -7.94 22.93
N ASN A 494 -20.07 -7.02 23.90
CA ASN A 494 -18.97 -6.22 24.48
C ASN A 494 -18.31 -5.19 23.54
N ILE A 495 -18.88 -4.98 22.36
CA ILE A 495 -18.47 -3.93 21.42
C ILE A 495 -19.43 -2.75 21.61
N LYS A 496 -18.88 -1.58 21.94
CA LYS A 496 -19.62 -0.33 22.06
C LYS A 496 -19.45 0.49 20.79
N THR A 497 -20.55 1.00 20.25
CA THR A 497 -20.56 1.98 19.16
C THR A 497 -21.18 3.27 19.68
N VAL A 498 -20.47 4.39 19.54
CA VAL A 498 -20.98 5.72 19.90
C VAL A 498 -20.91 6.63 18.68
N THR A 499 -21.99 7.36 18.40
CA THR A 499 -22.12 8.22 17.22
C THR A 499 -22.36 9.66 17.64
N TYR A 500 -21.73 10.59 16.93
CA TYR A 500 -21.85 12.03 17.11
C TYR A 500 -22.24 12.67 15.78
N ARG A 501 -23.00 13.76 15.84
CA ARG A 501 -23.16 14.68 14.70
C ARG A 501 -22.33 15.92 14.96
N ILE A 502 -21.46 16.26 14.02
CA ILE A 502 -20.49 17.33 14.18
C ILE A 502 -20.67 18.31 13.04
N LYS A 503 -20.78 19.60 13.39
CA LYS A 503 -20.71 20.70 12.43
C LYS A 503 -19.57 21.62 12.82
N GLY A 504 -18.60 21.82 11.92
CA GLY A 504 -17.39 22.57 12.23
C GLY A 504 -16.74 23.20 11.01
N ASN A 505 -15.97 24.26 11.25
CA ASN A 505 -15.17 24.93 10.23
C ASN A 505 -13.76 24.35 10.20
N PHE A 506 -13.28 24.00 9.03
CA PHE A 506 -11.98 23.39 8.80
C PHE A 506 -11.15 24.23 7.82
N ARG A 507 -9.83 24.12 7.95
CA ARG A 507 -8.85 24.71 7.04
C ARG A 507 -8.48 23.70 5.96
N GLY A 508 -8.43 24.15 4.72
CA GLY A 508 -8.02 23.37 3.56
C GLY A 508 -6.85 23.99 2.82
N ASN A 509 -6.38 23.31 1.80
CA ASN A 509 -5.45 23.88 0.84
C ASN A 509 -6.04 23.73 -0.56
N PHE A 510 -6.59 24.82 -1.09
CA PHE A 510 -7.24 24.82 -2.40
C PHE A 510 -6.21 24.90 -3.53
N ASN A 511 -6.26 23.95 -4.46
CA ASN A 511 -5.39 23.91 -5.62
C ASN A 511 -6.13 24.47 -6.85
N LEU A 512 -5.79 25.69 -7.24
CA LEU A 512 -6.44 26.40 -8.35
C LEU A 512 -5.67 26.33 -9.68
N LYS A 513 -4.60 25.52 -9.77
CA LYS A 513 -3.76 25.46 -10.98
C LYS A 513 -4.57 25.17 -12.25
N SER A 514 -5.48 24.20 -12.17
CA SER A 514 -6.30 23.75 -13.31
C SER A 514 -7.66 24.43 -13.40
N TYR A 515 -7.87 25.53 -12.69
CA TYR A 515 -9.13 26.27 -12.74
C TYR A 515 -9.48 26.71 -14.18
N PRO A 516 -10.73 26.58 -14.65
CA PRO A 516 -11.95 26.19 -13.92
C PRO A 516 -12.26 24.67 -13.93
N PHE A 517 -11.34 23.82 -14.36
CA PHE A 517 -11.48 22.35 -14.36
C PHE A 517 -10.77 21.70 -13.16
N ASP A 518 -10.67 22.45 -12.06
CA ASP A 518 -9.95 22.07 -10.86
C ASP A 518 -10.65 20.99 -10.05
N SER A 519 -9.86 20.30 -9.22
CA SER A 519 -10.33 19.38 -8.18
C SER A 519 -9.74 19.79 -6.84
N GLN A 520 -10.54 19.72 -5.78
CA GLN A 520 -10.17 20.14 -4.44
C GLN A 520 -10.15 18.94 -3.51
N SER A 521 -9.12 18.82 -2.67
CA SER A 521 -9.06 17.81 -1.61
C SER A 521 -9.38 18.51 -0.28
N LEU A 522 -10.53 18.20 0.28
CA LEU A 522 -10.91 18.59 1.63
C LEU A 522 -10.52 17.46 2.59
N GLN A 523 -10.07 17.81 3.79
CA GLN A 523 -9.63 16.83 4.76
C GLN A 523 -10.28 17.08 6.13
N MET A 524 -10.71 16.01 6.77
CA MET A 524 -11.03 16.00 8.18
C MET A 524 -10.09 15.01 8.84
N ARG A 525 -9.29 15.49 9.79
CA ARG A 525 -8.26 14.67 10.44
C ARG A 525 -8.31 14.90 11.94
N PHE A 526 -8.13 13.83 12.69
CA PHE A 526 -8.07 13.90 14.14
C PHE A 526 -7.12 12.86 14.72
N TYR A 527 -6.66 13.11 15.94
CA TYR A 527 -5.87 12.17 16.74
C TYR A 527 -6.28 12.28 18.22
N ASN A 528 -5.85 11.33 19.05
CA ASN A 528 -6.10 11.36 20.49
C ASN A 528 -5.05 12.23 21.20
N LYS A 529 -5.45 13.18 22.06
CA LYS A 529 -4.55 14.09 22.78
C LYS A 529 -3.65 13.37 23.78
N ILE A 530 -4.14 12.28 24.38
CA ILE A 530 -3.51 11.57 25.49
C ILE A 530 -2.75 10.35 24.96
N ASN A 531 -3.45 9.47 24.24
CA ASN A 531 -2.94 8.18 23.83
C ASN A 531 -2.15 8.28 22.52
N ASN A 532 -0.86 7.97 22.60
CA ASN A 532 0.01 7.84 21.43
C ASN A 532 -0.30 6.55 20.64
N ARG A 533 0.36 6.36 19.49
CA ARG A 533 0.12 5.22 18.60
C ARG A 533 0.39 3.86 19.25
N ALA A 534 1.28 3.80 20.25
CA ALA A 534 1.54 2.56 20.97
C ALA A 534 0.38 2.15 21.89
N LYS A 535 -0.53 3.07 22.25
CA LYS A 535 -1.69 2.78 23.10
C LYS A 535 -3.00 2.73 22.33
N LEU A 536 -3.14 3.53 21.27
CA LEU A 536 -4.39 3.63 20.52
C LEU A 536 -4.13 3.85 19.03
N ILE A 537 -4.81 3.06 18.19
CA ILE A 537 -4.82 3.19 16.74
C ILE A 537 -6.25 3.34 16.23
N TYR A 538 -6.48 4.33 15.37
CA TYR A 538 -7.77 4.50 14.68
C TYR A 538 -7.74 3.78 13.34
N ILE A 539 -8.73 2.94 13.07
CA ILE A 539 -8.87 2.24 11.79
C ILE A 539 -10.21 2.63 11.15
N PRO A 540 -10.29 2.86 9.83
CA PRO A 540 -11.55 3.12 9.17
C PRO A 540 -12.60 2.01 9.40
N ASP A 541 -13.78 2.41 9.86
CA ASP A 541 -14.95 1.53 9.91
C ASP A 541 -15.74 1.63 8.59
N ILE A 542 -15.81 0.53 7.85
CA ILE A 542 -16.39 0.50 6.48
C ILE A 542 -17.80 -0.12 6.51
N LEU A 543 -18.44 -0.23 7.67
CA LEU A 543 -19.74 -0.89 7.83
C LEU A 543 -20.93 -0.14 7.17
N SER A 544 -20.73 1.06 6.63
CA SER A 544 -21.77 1.80 5.89
C SER A 544 -21.20 2.59 4.72
N SER A 545 -21.81 2.47 3.53
CA SER A 545 -21.69 3.45 2.45
C SER A 545 -23.07 4.01 2.15
N TYR A 546 -23.37 5.21 2.65
CA TYR A 546 -24.44 6.03 2.08
C TYR A 546 -23.88 6.83 0.92
N ASP A 547 -24.69 7.05 -0.11
CA ASP A 547 -24.36 7.95 -1.21
C ASP A 547 -24.33 9.39 -0.66
N PRO A 548 -23.20 10.11 -0.78
CA PRO A 548 -23.08 11.43 -0.16
C PRO A 548 -23.94 12.48 -0.88
N VAL A 549 -24.54 13.38 -0.10
CA VAL A 549 -25.36 14.49 -0.62
C VAL A 549 -24.46 15.62 -1.13
N THR A 550 -24.85 16.19 -2.27
CA THR A 550 -24.11 17.15 -3.09
C THR A 550 -23.61 18.40 -2.35
N ALA A 551 -22.38 18.83 -2.65
CA ALA A 551 -21.82 20.12 -2.23
C ALA A 551 -22.18 21.24 -3.25
N GLN A 552 -22.39 22.48 -2.79
CA GLN A 552 -22.74 23.63 -3.64
C GLN A 552 -21.75 23.81 -4.82
N GLY A 553 -22.18 23.47 -6.05
CA GLY A 553 -21.38 23.61 -7.28
C GLY A 553 -20.26 22.59 -7.50
N PHE A 554 -20.07 21.64 -6.58
CA PHE A 554 -19.08 20.56 -6.65
C PHE A 554 -19.73 19.19 -6.53
N LYS A 555 -19.26 18.23 -7.32
CA LYS A 555 -19.57 16.82 -7.14
C LYS A 555 -18.47 16.16 -6.33
N ILE A 556 -18.84 15.30 -5.39
CA ILE A 556 -17.89 14.44 -4.70
C ILE A 556 -17.44 13.39 -5.69
N ASP A 557 -16.16 13.43 -6.04
CA ASP A 557 -15.53 12.52 -6.99
C ASP A 557 -15.04 11.25 -6.26
N LYS A 558 -14.50 11.43 -5.05
CA LYS A 558 -14.00 10.32 -4.23
C LYS A 558 -14.04 10.67 -2.75
N LEU A 559 -14.44 9.70 -1.94
CA LEU A 559 -14.32 9.74 -0.48
C LEU A 559 -13.35 8.63 -0.04
N SER A 560 -12.61 8.89 1.03
CA SER A 560 -11.37 8.15 1.29
C SER A 560 -10.98 8.19 2.75
N TYR A 561 -10.80 7.02 3.36
CA TYR A 561 -10.50 6.90 4.79
C TYR A 561 -9.21 6.10 5.01
N TYR A 562 -8.38 6.54 5.96
CA TYR A 562 -7.15 5.83 6.32
C TYR A 562 -6.55 6.30 7.64
N GLU A 563 -5.83 5.38 8.29
CA GLU A 563 -4.89 5.69 9.38
C GLU A 563 -3.60 6.29 8.80
N ASP A 564 -2.98 7.21 9.54
CA ASP A 564 -1.64 7.71 9.28
C ASP A 564 -0.95 8.09 10.60
N ILE A 565 0.36 8.33 10.56
CA ILE A 565 1.15 8.64 11.75
C ILE A 565 1.39 10.15 11.86
N LYS A 566 0.87 10.77 12.92
CA LYS A 566 1.18 12.16 13.28
C LYS A 566 2.29 12.20 14.32
N ASN A 567 3.43 12.77 13.97
CA ASN A 567 4.51 13.02 14.92
C ASN A 567 4.28 14.33 15.69
N VAL A 568 3.88 14.21 16.96
CA VAL A 568 3.65 15.36 17.85
C VAL A 568 4.94 15.67 18.60
N LYS A 569 5.40 16.92 18.52
CA LYS A 569 6.58 17.39 19.27
C LYS A 569 6.18 17.59 20.73
N ILE A 570 6.81 16.85 21.64
CA ILE A 570 6.67 17.04 23.09
C ILE A 570 7.78 17.96 23.61
N SER A 571 8.98 17.84 23.03
CA SER A 571 10.11 18.74 23.29
C SER A 571 10.95 18.90 22.02
N ASN A 572 11.96 19.76 22.04
CA ASN A 572 12.85 19.97 20.89
C ASN A 572 13.55 18.68 20.40
N LYS A 573 13.64 17.64 21.24
CA LYS A 573 14.30 16.37 20.91
C LYS A 573 13.34 15.18 20.78
N ILE A 574 12.14 15.24 21.36
CA ILE A 574 11.23 14.10 21.43
C ILE A 574 9.98 14.37 20.58
N LYS A 575 9.78 13.53 19.57
CA LYS A 575 8.53 13.41 18.82
C LYS A 575 7.92 12.08 19.18
N LEU A 576 6.65 12.08 19.58
CA LEU A 576 5.90 10.85 19.75
C LEU A 576 4.94 10.64 18.57
N PRO A 577 4.87 9.42 18.02
CA PRO A 577 3.91 9.08 16.99
C PRO A 577 2.51 8.91 17.60
N TYR A 578 1.51 9.56 17.01
CA TYR A 578 0.10 9.40 17.31
C TYR A 578 -0.61 8.82 16.10
N SER A 579 -1.59 7.94 16.33
CA SER A 579 -2.48 7.51 15.27
C SER A 579 -3.41 8.65 14.88
N GLN A 580 -3.43 8.99 13.59
CA GLN A 580 -4.29 10.01 13.02
C GLN A 580 -5.28 9.36 12.06
N PHE A 581 -6.56 9.53 12.32
CA PHE A 581 -7.60 9.19 11.35
C PHE A 581 -7.70 10.30 10.31
N ASN A 582 -7.87 9.93 9.04
CA ASN A 582 -8.00 10.86 7.93
C ASN A 582 -9.23 10.50 7.09
N ALA A 583 -10.15 11.45 6.96
CA ALA A 583 -11.17 11.46 5.91
C ALA A 583 -10.77 12.49 4.84
N GLU A 584 -10.59 12.02 3.62
CA GLU A 584 -10.24 12.82 2.45
C GLU A 584 -11.41 12.83 1.45
N ILE A 585 -11.93 14.03 1.17
CA ILE A 585 -13.05 14.27 0.27
C ILE A 585 -12.50 14.98 -0.96
N ILE A 586 -12.48 14.28 -2.09
CA ILE A 586 -12.10 14.85 -3.38
C ILE A 586 -13.35 15.41 -4.06
N LEU A 587 -13.35 16.72 -4.25
CA LEU A 587 -14.38 17.46 -4.95
C LEU A 587 -13.93 17.78 -6.36
N ARG A 588 -14.83 17.62 -7.33
CA ARG A 588 -14.64 18.06 -8.71
C ARG A 588 -15.65 19.13 -9.06
N ARG A 589 -15.19 20.23 -9.67
CA ARG A 589 -16.09 21.32 -10.09
C ARG A 589 -17.05 20.79 -11.16
N ALA A 590 -18.34 20.92 -10.91
CA ALA A 590 -19.39 20.32 -11.75
C ALA A 590 -20.10 21.33 -12.66
N ASP A 591 -19.93 22.62 -12.40
CA ASP A 591 -20.68 23.66 -13.11
C ASP A 591 -19.98 24.06 -14.42
N ILE A 592 -20.38 23.42 -15.52
CA ILE A 592 -20.01 23.80 -16.89
C ILE A 592 -20.33 25.27 -17.15
N ASN A 593 -21.34 25.86 -16.50
CA ASN A 593 -21.68 27.26 -16.69
C ASN A 593 -20.59 28.20 -16.17
N ILE A 594 -19.86 27.83 -15.11
CA ILE A 594 -18.71 28.60 -14.64
C ILE A 594 -17.61 28.56 -15.71
N ALA A 595 -17.30 27.39 -16.24
CA ALA A 595 -16.32 27.26 -17.32
C ALA A 595 -16.73 28.07 -18.57
N LEU A 596 -18.01 28.00 -18.97
CA LEU A 596 -18.55 28.79 -20.09
C LEU A 596 -18.49 30.29 -19.81
N LYS A 597 -18.92 30.77 -18.64
CA LYS A 597 -18.86 32.20 -18.27
C LYS A 597 -17.44 32.77 -18.29
N ILE A 598 -16.44 31.91 -18.13
CA ILE A 598 -15.03 32.28 -18.07
C ILE A 598 -14.34 32.20 -19.43
N VAL A 599 -14.61 31.13 -20.17
CA VAL A 599 -13.98 30.87 -21.46
C VAL A 599 -14.68 31.65 -22.59
N LEU A 600 -16.00 31.81 -22.53
CA LEU A 600 -16.78 32.46 -23.59
C LEU A 600 -16.37 33.93 -23.83
N PRO A 601 -16.11 34.77 -22.81
CA PRO A 601 -15.61 36.13 -23.04
C PRO A 601 -14.22 36.16 -23.70
N ILE A 602 -13.33 35.21 -23.36
CA ILE A 602 -12.00 35.11 -23.98
C ILE A 602 -12.14 34.73 -25.47
N ILE A 603 -13.00 33.75 -25.78
CA ILE A 603 -13.32 33.37 -27.16
C ILE A 603 -13.96 34.54 -27.91
N GLY A 604 -14.88 35.27 -27.27
CA GLY A 604 -15.52 36.47 -27.84
C GLY A 604 -14.50 37.55 -28.19
N LEU A 605 -13.58 37.87 -27.27
CA LEU A 605 -12.50 38.84 -27.52
C LEU A 605 -11.57 38.39 -28.65
N LEU A 606 -11.23 37.10 -28.72
CA LEU A 606 -10.48 36.52 -29.85
C LEU A 606 -11.24 36.65 -31.18
N GLY A 607 -12.55 36.36 -31.18
CA GLY A 607 -13.39 36.51 -32.36
C GLY A 607 -13.45 37.95 -32.86
N ILE A 608 -13.62 38.92 -31.96
CA ILE A 608 -13.59 40.35 -32.29
C ILE A 608 -12.20 40.75 -32.81
N LEU A 609 -11.12 40.27 -32.19
CA LEU A 609 -9.74 40.51 -32.64
C LEU A 609 -9.54 40.05 -34.09
N CYS A 610 -9.95 38.82 -34.41
CA CYS A 610 -9.89 38.27 -35.76
C CYS A 610 -10.77 39.07 -36.73
N PHE A 611 -12.01 39.39 -36.36
CA PHE A 611 -12.92 40.16 -37.18
C PHE A 611 -12.36 41.55 -37.51
N VAL A 612 -11.88 42.31 -36.52
CA VAL A 612 -11.27 43.63 -36.72
C VAL A 612 -10.05 43.53 -37.66
N TYR A 613 -9.23 42.49 -37.47
CA TYR A 613 -8.02 42.28 -38.28
C TYR A 613 -8.34 42.00 -39.76
N TYR A 614 -9.33 41.13 -40.04
CA TYR A 614 -9.68 40.73 -41.41
C TYR A 614 -10.64 41.71 -42.11
N SER A 615 -11.61 42.27 -41.41
CA SER A 615 -12.72 43.00 -42.03
C SER A 615 -12.47 44.49 -42.23
N ILE A 616 -11.59 45.12 -41.43
CA ILE A 616 -11.28 46.55 -41.57
C ILE A 616 -10.00 46.69 -42.40
N PRO A 617 -9.97 47.33 -43.58
CA PRO A 617 -8.73 47.48 -44.36
C PRO A 617 -7.64 48.30 -43.65
N SER A 618 -6.36 48.05 -43.97
CA SER A 618 -5.19 48.71 -43.35
C SER A 618 -5.18 50.24 -43.49
N LYS A 619 -5.83 50.78 -44.53
CA LYS A 619 -5.96 52.23 -44.77
C LYS A 619 -6.72 52.98 -43.64
N TYR A 620 -7.53 52.28 -42.84
CA TYR A 620 -8.24 52.84 -41.68
C TYR A 620 -7.51 52.55 -40.37
N LEU A 621 -6.24 52.96 -40.28
CA LEU A 621 -5.34 52.63 -39.17
C LEU A 621 -5.89 53.08 -37.80
N ILE A 622 -6.43 54.29 -37.71
CA ILE A 622 -6.95 54.86 -36.45
C ILE A 622 -8.06 53.96 -35.87
N ILE A 623 -8.95 53.47 -36.72
CA ILE A 623 -10.08 52.62 -36.30
C ILE A 623 -9.57 51.25 -35.81
N ARG A 624 -8.60 50.65 -36.51
CA ARG A 624 -7.96 49.39 -36.08
C ARG A 624 -7.28 49.53 -34.73
N ILE A 625 -6.47 50.58 -34.55
CA ILE A 625 -5.76 50.82 -33.28
C ILE A 625 -6.74 51.10 -32.14
N ALA A 626 -7.73 51.97 -32.35
CA ALA A 626 -8.73 52.28 -31.33
C ALA A 626 -9.51 51.01 -30.91
N SER A 627 -9.87 50.15 -31.87
CA SER A 627 -10.56 48.89 -31.61
C SER A 627 -9.68 47.91 -30.81
N PHE A 628 -8.42 47.72 -31.20
CA PHE A 628 -7.49 46.86 -30.46
C PHE A 628 -7.21 47.39 -29.05
N LEU A 629 -7.03 48.69 -28.87
CA LEU A 629 -6.88 49.29 -27.54
C LEU A 629 -8.12 49.05 -26.67
N THR A 630 -9.31 49.17 -27.24
CA THR A 630 -10.58 48.87 -26.54
C THR A 630 -10.63 47.41 -26.09
N ILE A 631 -10.20 46.47 -26.96
CA ILE A 631 -10.10 45.05 -26.63
C ILE A 631 -9.06 44.82 -25.52
N ILE A 632 -7.92 45.53 -25.52
CA ILE A 632 -6.92 45.47 -24.44
C ILE A 632 -7.55 45.92 -23.12
N PHE A 633 -8.19 47.09 -23.07
CA PHE A 633 -8.80 47.59 -21.84
C PHE A 633 -9.90 46.67 -21.32
N ALA A 634 -10.77 46.17 -22.21
CA ALA A 634 -11.81 45.20 -21.84
C ALA A 634 -11.18 43.92 -21.27
N ASN A 635 -10.11 43.42 -21.88
CA ASN A 635 -9.37 42.26 -21.41
C ASN A 635 -8.69 42.53 -20.04
N ILE A 636 -8.08 43.69 -19.82
CA ILE A 636 -7.50 44.10 -18.53
C ILE A 636 -8.56 44.10 -17.43
N ILE A 637 -9.69 44.78 -17.65
CA ILE A 637 -10.77 44.87 -16.66
C ILE A 637 -11.31 43.47 -16.33
N TYR A 638 -11.52 42.63 -17.35
CA TYR A 638 -12.02 41.28 -17.15
C TYR A 638 -11.02 40.38 -16.41
N HIS A 639 -9.74 40.44 -16.79
CA HIS A 639 -8.67 39.72 -16.13
C HIS A 639 -8.49 40.16 -14.66
N GLU A 640 -8.54 41.46 -14.38
CA GLU A 640 -8.48 42.00 -13.02
C GLU A 640 -9.68 41.55 -12.17
N LYS A 641 -10.89 41.65 -12.71
CA LYS A 641 -12.12 41.19 -12.03
C LYS A 641 -12.07 39.68 -11.74
N MET A 642 -11.46 38.90 -12.63
CA MET A 642 -11.21 37.47 -12.40
C MET A 642 -10.18 37.24 -11.29
N LEU A 643 -9.05 37.97 -11.32
CA LEU A 643 -7.98 37.86 -10.33
C LEU A 643 -8.42 38.26 -8.93
N ALA A 644 -9.33 39.23 -8.79
CA ALA A 644 -9.85 39.67 -7.49
C ALA A 644 -10.50 38.53 -6.67
N ASN A 645 -10.92 37.44 -7.34
CA ASN A 645 -11.52 36.28 -6.69
C ASN A 645 -10.50 35.23 -6.19
N PHE A 646 -9.22 35.42 -6.46
CA PHE A 646 -8.17 34.46 -6.11
C PHE A 646 -7.11 35.09 -5.20
N SER A 647 -6.80 34.43 -4.09
CA SER A 647 -5.63 34.77 -3.27
C SER A 647 -4.53 33.74 -3.47
N GLY A 648 -3.36 34.18 -3.94
CA GLY A 648 -2.16 33.35 -4.00
C GLY A 648 -1.74 32.93 -5.41
N LYS A 649 -1.65 31.61 -5.66
CA LYS A 649 -1.06 31.07 -6.88
C LYS A 649 -1.91 31.38 -8.11
N LYS A 650 -1.23 31.92 -9.12
CA LYS A 650 -1.75 32.26 -10.44
C LYS A 650 -2.31 31.01 -11.15
N PRO A 651 -3.60 30.96 -11.52
CA PRO A 651 -4.19 29.83 -12.23
C PRO A 651 -3.69 29.75 -13.68
N ASN A 652 -3.75 28.56 -14.30
CA ASN A 652 -3.28 28.40 -15.68
C ASN A 652 -4.05 29.27 -16.69
N ILE A 653 -5.27 29.68 -16.36
CA ILE A 653 -6.05 30.59 -17.20
C ILE A 653 -5.40 31.97 -17.36
N GLU A 654 -4.52 32.40 -16.44
CA GLU A 654 -3.72 33.61 -16.63
C GLU A 654 -2.84 33.53 -17.90
N TYR A 655 -2.33 32.34 -18.24
CA TYR A 655 -1.57 32.16 -19.48
C TYR A 655 -2.42 32.38 -20.72
N ALA A 656 -3.72 32.07 -20.67
CA ALA A 656 -4.64 32.38 -21.76
C ALA A 656 -4.82 33.91 -21.90
N PHE A 657 -4.89 34.64 -20.80
CA PHE A 657 -4.90 36.10 -20.81
C PHE A 657 -3.58 36.70 -21.34
N PHE A 658 -2.43 36.18 -20.91
CA PHE A 658 -1.13 36.60 -21.42
C PHE A 658 -0.95 36.33 -22.92
N ALA A 659 -1.40 35.17 -23.39
CA ALA A 659 -1.43 34.86 -24.82
C ALA A 659 -2.31 35.85 -25.58
N LEU A 660 -3.49 36.18 -25.03
CA LEU A 660 -4.38 37.17 -25.63
C LEU A 660 -3.74 38.57 -25.66
N TYR A 661 -3.08 39.03 -24.59
CA TYR A 661 -2.34 40.29 -24.62
C TYR A 661 -1.26 40.30 -25.70
N ALA A 662 -0.46 39.24 -25.80
CA ALA A 662 0.58 39.12 -26.82
C ALA A 662 -0.01 39.17 -28.25
N LEU A 663 -1.13 38.49 -28.49
CA LEU A 663 -1.83 38.52 -29.78
C LEU A 663 -2.36 39.91 -30.11
N ILE A 664 -2.96 40.63 -29.15
CA ILE A 664 -3.46 41.98 -29.40
C ILE A 664 -2.30 42.94 -29.68
N THR A 665 -1.20 42.85 -28.91
CA THR A 665 0.02 43.66 -29.16
C THR A 665 0.61 43.38 -30.54
N LEU A 666 0.72 42.11 -30.93
CA LEU A 666 1.19 41.72 -32.25
C LEU A 666 0.28 42.27 -33.37
N ALA A 667 -1.04 42.22 -33.19
CA ALA A 667 -2.00 42.75 -34.15
C ALA A 667 -1.86 44.27 -34.33
N VAL A 668 -1.55 45.01 -33.25
CA VAL A 668 -1.24 46.45 -33.31
C VAL A 668 0.03 46.70 -34.11
N ILE A 669 1.11 45.94 -33.85
CA ILE A 669 2.39 46.07 -34.58
C ILE A 669 2.20 45.78 -36.07
N ILE A 670 1.55 44.66 -36.41
CA ILE A 670 1.28 44.28 -37.81
C ILE A 670 0.46 45.36 -38.50
N SER A 671 -0.57 45.91 -37.84
CA SER A 671 -1.40 46.96 -38.43
C SER A 671 -0.63 48.25 -38.72
N LEU A 672 0.30 48.64 -37.85
CA LEU A 672 1.22 49.77 -38.09
C LEU A 672 2.14 49.49 -39.27
N SER A 673 2.77 48.31 -39.31
CA SER A 673 3.67 47.91 -40.40
C SER A 673 2.94 47.85 -41.75
N SER A 674 1.76 47.23 -41.83
CA SER A 674 0.95 47.15 -43.05
C SER A 674 0.51 48.53 -43.54
N TYR A 675 0.19 49.45 -42.63
CA TYR A 675 -0.13 50.83 -43.01
C TYR A 675 1.07 51.55 -43.63
N ILE A 676 2.25 51.44 -43.02
CA ILE A 676 3.49 52.05 -43.54
C ILE A 676 3.81 51.53 -44.94
N ILE A 677 3.70 50.21 -45.17
CA ILE A 677 3.91 49.60 -46.49
C ILE A 677 2.90 50.14 -47.50
N SER A 678 1.60 50.15 -47.16
CA SER A 678 0.55 50.65 -48.05
C SER A 678 0.64 52.15 -48.37
N LYS A 679 1.35 52.93 -47.54
CA LYS A 679 1.61 54.35 -47.76
C LYS A 679 2.80 54.58 -48.69
N ASN A 680 3.75 53.66 -48.74
CA ASN A 680 4.93 53.73 -49.62
C ASN A 680 4.67 53.16 -51.04
N GLU A 681 3.58 52.42 -51.23
CA GLU A 681 3.12 51.92 -52.53
C GLU A 681 2.19 52.89 -53.29
N LYS A 682 1.88 54.04 -52.68
CA LYS A 682 1.22 55.20 -53.32
C LYS A 682 2.22 56.31 -53.51
#